data_AF-A0A9D6N723-F1
#
_entry.id   AF-A0A9D6N723-F1
#
_cell.length_a   1.000
_cell.length_b   1.000
_cell.length_c   1.000
_cell.angle_alpha   90.00
_cell.angle_beta   90.00
_cell.angle_gamma   90.00
#
_symmetry.space_group_name_H-M   'P 1'
#
loop_
_entity.id
_entity.type
_entity.pdbx_description
1 polymer ?
#
loop_
_entity_poly.entity_id
_entity_poly.type
_entity_poly.pdbx_seq_one_letter_code
_entity_poly.pdbx_strand_id
1 'polypeptide(L)'
;MNWSLVAALLRHELRMVYRDHRTVILSVLLPVLVTPLLLWSVRAVEKSRESLREQQIYRLVVAETDSAEAARIRDLIEQARRLAGDEGFRLKEATFESPLAALQEGRADLLVDFLDPQEARRLEEAQQAPGSPRREEEGLGPAPTRERRLELVPAVRIRYAAGENRSLNGAQLFVEWLEDVRQARREILLQQAGITAEGDVLFEQSATSVADEVRQTAAQIGPYLCAFLVMLLLGGGSVAALDILAGERERGTLETLLTSAAGRREILSAKQLAVLSVALVISAIQVANLTIYLVFELIDLPDDFQLRLGWDSLAALLVLVLPLAALIAAVLVAVSGRAGSYKEAQQLYFPAFVVCLALSLASVLPQVTLRSALVVVPLANIAVGMREVLLGTFSWPLILVAAAVTGLTAGFVIRDTASRLAGEELFAETGEDEWSPLVRYSLQVWRWFAVMAALLVVVPPNVPMLSGLQGQVLFNQLGVFLLIPLLMRHLYGLRAVKMFALRPVRAPVWIAILLLVPASHVLATGLVQVTNLFIPVPEEMMEEMSRQLVPAGMTTWHLLVLLAVLPGICEELAFRGALLYGLHRRLRPAWLVLWVGLIFGFFHFTIFRIAPTAFTGAVLTAVALLTGSVFPCILAHIANNAMAVVAYRAHFAFTDLAWPAYLVAMVAEIVAFYILWRVRTPYPGLRGVDLPRKSGGP
;
A
#
# COMPACT_ATOMS: atom_id res chain seq x y z
N MET A 1 11.53 -26.77 32.49
CA MET A 1 12.08 -25.40 32.38
C MET A 1 12.54 -25.01 33.76
N ASN A 2 13.84 -24.85 33.97
CA ASN A 2 14.40 -24.42 35.24
C ASN A 2 14.43 -22.87 35.29
N TRP A 3 13.42 -22.27 35.91
CA TRP A 3 13.27 -20.82 35.98
C TRP A 3 14.41 -20.11 36.74
N SER A 4 15.06 -20.80 37.68
CA SER A 4 16.22 -20.23 38.39
C SER A 4 17.42 -20.03 37.46
N LEU A 5 17.63 -20.98 36.54
CA LEU A 5 18.66 -20.92 35.51
C LEU A 5 18.32 -19.86 34.46
N VAL A 6 17.06 -19.81 34.00
CA VAL A 6 16.58 -18.77 33.07
C VAL A 6 16.79 -17.37 33.68
N ALA A 7 16.48 -17.18 34.96
CA ALA A 7 16.70 -15.91 35.65
C ALA A 7 18.18 -15.55 35.85
N ALA A 8 19.06 -16.55 36.01
CA ALA A 8 20.50 -16.33 36.06
C ALA A 8 21.05 -15.90 34.70
N LEU A 9 20.67 -16.60 33.63
CA LEU A 9 21.02 -16.26 32.25
C LEU A 9 20.46 -14.90 31.86
N LEU A 10 19.20 -14.60 32.15
CA LEU A 10 18.60 -13.28 31.88
C LEU A 10 19.38 -12.15 32.56
N ARG A 11 19.77 -12.32 33.83
CA ARG A 11 20.60 -11.34 34.53
C ARG A 11 21.98 -11.17 33.89
N HIS A 12 22.57 -12.24 33.36
CA HIS A 12 23.81 -12.17 32.62
C HIS A 12 23.64 -11.35 31.33
N GLU A 13 22.63 -11.68 30.52
CA GLU A 13 22.32 -10.97 29.26
C GLU A 13 22.08 -9.48 29.49
N LEU A 14 21.23 -9.12 30.45
CA LEU A 14 20.93 -7.72 30.76
C LEU A 14 22.18 -6.95 31.24
N ARG A 15 23.06 -7.59 32.00
CA ARG A 15 24.34 -6.97 32.42
C ARG A 15 25.28 -6.76 31.24
N MET A 16 25.32 -7.68 30.29
CA MET A 16 26.14 -7.52 29.07
C MET A 16 25.67 -6.33 28.25
N VAL A 17 24.35 -6.25 27.99
CA VAL A 17 23.74 -5.13 27.25
C VAL A 17 23.98 -3.80 27.97
N TYR A 18 23.80 -3.75 29.29
CA TYR A 18 24.03 -2.54 30.08
C TYR A 18 25.50 -2.09 30.08
N ARG A 19 26.45 -3.02 30.05
CA ARG A 19 27.90 -2.72 30.02
C ARG A 19 28.38 -2.25 28.67
N ASP A 20 27.64 -2.52 27.60
CA ASP A 20 28.00 -2.00 26.27
C ASP A 20 27.56 -0.54 26.14
N HIS A 21 28.50 0.37 26.40
CA HIS A 21 28.32 1.80 26.27
C HIS A 21 27.85 2.21 24.87
N ARG A 22 28.26 1.49 23.82
CA ARG A 22 27.81 1.79 22.46
C ARG A 22 26.33 1.50 22.33
N THR A 23 25.91 0.32 22.78
CA THR A 23 24.50 -0.08 22.82
C THR A 23 23.65 0.93 23.59
N VAL A 24 24.06 1.36 24.79
CA VAL A 24 23.32 2.35 25.58
C VAL A 24 23.26 3.72 24.88
N ILE A 25 24.37 4.20 24.31
CA ILE A 25 24.41 5.49 23.59
C ILE A 25 23.55 5.45 22.32
N LEU A 26 23.67 4.40 21.51
CA LEU A 26 22.90 4.23 20.27
C LEU A 26 21.41 4.03 20.53
N SER A 27 21.03 3.34 21.61
CA SER A 27 19.63 3.05 21.92
C SER A 27 18.90 4.16 22.67
N VAL A 28 19.60 4.94 23.50
CA VAL A 28 18.99 5.96 24.37
C VAL A 28 19.35 7.37 23.92
N LEU A 29 20.63 7.66 23.72
CA LEU A 29 21.10 9.04 23.48
C LEU A 29 20.87 9.49 22.04
N LEU A 30 21.12 8.60 21.07
CA LEU A 30 21.02 8.95 19.66
C LEU A 30 19.60 9.38 19.26
N PRO A 31 18.52 8.67 19.63
CA PRO A 31 17.18 9.11 19.25
C PRO A 31 16.75 10.40 19.96
N VAL A 32 17.19 10.63 21.22
CA VAL A 32 16.96 11.90 21.94
C VAL A 32 17.53 13.09 21.17
N LEU A 33 18.67 12.92 20.50
CA LEU A 33 19.35 13.98 19.77
C LEU A 33 18.89 14.10 18.30
N VAL A 34 18.64 12.97 17.65
CA VAL A 34 18.33 12.91 16.22
C VAL A 34 16.87 13.20 15.94
N THR A 35 15.94 12.77 16.80
CA THR A 35 14.50 12.99 16.58
C THR A 35 14.13 14.49 16.51
N PRO A 36 14.61 15.38 17.40
CA PRO A 36 14.35 16.82 17.29
C PRO A 36 14.91 17.43 16.01
N LEU A 37 16.12 17.01 15.61
CA LEU A 37 16.77 17.51 14.39
C LEU A 37 15.98 17.09 13.13
N LEU A 38 15.48 15.86 13.10
CA LEU A 38 14.61 15.35 12.04
C LEU A 38 13.29 16.13 11.98
N LEU A 39 12.61 16.29 13.12
CA LEU A 39 11.35 17.04 13.19
C LEU A 39 11.53 18.50 12.76
N TRP A 40 12.60 19.16 13.20
CA TRP A 40 12.96 20.50 12.75
C TRP A 40 13.22 20.55 11.24
N SER A 41 13.92 19.55 10.69
CA SER A 41 14.19 19.50 9.24
C SER A 41 12.92 19.31 8.40
N VAL A 42 11.98 18.48 8.85
CA VAL A 42 10.69 18.29 8.18
C VAL A 42 9.89 19.59 8.19
N ARG A 43 9.78 20.26 9.35
CA ARG A 43 9.14 21.57 9.47
C ARG A 43 9.77 22.63 8.59
N ALA A 44 11.10 22.68 8.53
CA ALA A 44 11.83 23.63 7.68
C ALA A 44 11.53 23.41 6.19
N VAL A 45 11.46 22.14 5.76
CA VAL A 45 11.09 21.78 4.38
C VAL A 45 9.63 22.10 4.10
N GLU A 46 8.72 21.86 5.04
CA GLU A 46 7.29 22.08 4.90
C GLU A 46 6.97 23.58 4.80
N LYS A 47 7.53 24.39 5.71
CA LYS A 47 7.47 25.86 5.66
C LYS A 47 8.14 26.43 4.41
N SER A 48 9.22 25.82 3.94
CA SER A 48 9.84 26.19 2.67
C SER A 48 8.94 25.84 1.48
N ARG A 49 8.19 24.74 1.52
CA ARG A 49 7.22 24.36 0.48
C ARG A 49 5.99 25.26 0.48
N GLU A 50 5.50 25.67 1.64
CA GLU A 50 4.39 26.62 1.78
C GLU A 50 4.78 28.01 1.25
N SER A 51 5.92 28.55 1.68
CA SER A 51 6.42 29.84 1.15
C SER A 51 6.71 29.81 -0.36
N LEU A 52 7.14 28.67 -0.90
CA LEU A 52 7.29 28.47 -2.36
C LEU A 52 5.95 28.35 -3.10
N ARG A 53 4.84 27.99 -2.42
CA ARG A 53 3.49 27.99 -2.98
C ARG A 53 2.91 29.40 -3.01
N GLU A 54 3.05 30.16 -1.92
CA GLU A 54 2.55 31.55 -1.79
C GLU A 54 3.25 32.54 -2.75
N GLN A 55 4.47 32.24 -3.21
CA GLN A 55 5.24 33.12 -4.10
C GLN A 55 5.02 32.87 -5.60
N GLN A 56 4.18 31.91 -6.00
CA GLN A 56 3.96 31.63 -7.43
C GLN A 56 3.04 32.65 -8.09
N ILE A 57 3.56 33.32 -9.13
CA ILE A 57 2.77 34.23 -9.98
C ILE A 57 2.09 33.42 -11.08
N TYR A 58 0.77 33.37 -11.10
CA TYR A 58 -0.03 32.70 -12.13
C TYR A 58 -0.33 33.65 -13.30
N ARG A 59 -0.16 33.18 -14.54
CA ARG A 59 -0.41 33.93 -15.78
C ARG A 59 -1.86 33.74 -16.21
N LEU A 60 -2.63 34.82 -16.11
CA LEU A 60 -4.04 34.86 -16.46
C LEU A 60 -4.24 35.45 -17.85
N VAL A 61 -5.07 34.82 -18.67
CA VAL A 61 -5.51 35.36 -19.95
C VAL A 61 -7.00 35.60 -19.87
N VAL A 62 -7.43 36.84 -20.10
CA VAL A 62 -8.85 37.20 -20.19
C VAL A 62 -9.24 37.15 -21.66
N ALA A 63 -10.25 36.33 -22.00
CA ALA A 63 -10.68 36.19 -23.38
C ALA A 63 -11.29 37.50 -23.92
N GLU A 64 -10.85 37.92 -25.11
CA GLU A 64 -11.30 39.14 -25.80
C GLU A 64 -12.83 39.18 -25.94
N THR A 65 -13.46 40.02 -25.12
CA THR A 65 -14.83 40.48 -25.33
C THR A 65 -14.78 41.98 -25.53
N ASP A 66 -14.99 42.40 -26.77
CA ASP A 66 -15.08 43.80 -27.18
C ASP A 66 -16.45 44.33 -26.77
N SER A 67 -16.60 44.72 -25.50
CA SER A 67 -17.77 45.45 -25.01
C SER A 67 -17.46 46.21 -23.72
N ALA A 68 -18.22 47.28 -23.45
CA ALA A 68 -18.15 48.07 -22.22
C ALA A 68 -18.36 47.24 -20.92
N GLU A 69 -18.74 45.96 -21.01
CA GLU A 69 -18.82 45.03 -19.87
C GLU A 69 -17.47 44.49 -19.46
N ALA A 70 -16.56 44.17 -20.39
CA ALA A 70 -15.21 43.70 -20.05
C ALA A 70 -14.41 44.76 -19.26
N ALA A 71 -14.61 46.05 -19.56
CA ALA A 71 -14.02 47.15 -18.81
C ALA A 71 -14.61 47.30 -17.39
N ARG A 72 -15.94 47.21 -17.25
CA ARG A 72 -16.62 47.21 -15.95
C ARG A 72 -16.20 46.01 -15.08
N ILE A 73 -15.92 44.87 -15.71
CA ILE A 73 -15.55 43.64 -15.00
C ILE A 73 -14.07 43.63 -14.62
N ARG A 74 -13.17 44.16 -15.46
CA ARG A 74 -11.77 44.40 -15.05
C ARG A 74 -11.69 45.33 -13.85
N ASP A 75 -12.51 46.39 -13.83
CA ASP A 75 -12.65 47.27 -12.68
C ASP A 75 -13.15 46.52 -11.42
N LEU A 76 -14.05 45.53 -11.57
CA LEU A 76 -14.45 44.65 -10.46
C LEU A 76 -13.32 43.77 -9.93
N ILE A 77 -12.51 43.18 -10.81
CA ILE A 77 -11.34 42.36 -10.44
C ILE A 77 -10.26 43.22 -9.78
N GLU A 78 -10.08 44.47 -10.22
CA GLU A 78 -9.15 45.42 -9.58
C GLU A 78 -9.67 45.92 -8.23
N GLN A 79 -10.96 46.23 -8.11
CA GLN A 79 -11.58 46.58 -6.83
C GLN A 79 -11.47 45.43 -5.84
N ALA A 80 -11.70 44.20 -6.29
CA ALA A 80 -11.51 42.97 -5.55
C ALA A 80 -10.09 42.81 -5.00
N ARG A 81 -9.06 43.02 -5.84
CA ARG A 81 -7.64 43.01 -5.40
C ARG A 81 -7.34 44.05 -4.34
N ARG A 82 -7.95 45.23 -4.43
CA ARG A 82 -7.78 46.31 -3.43
C ARG A 82 -8.45 45.99 -2.10
N LEU A 83 -9.50 45.15 -2.11
CA LEU A 83 -10.31 44.82 -0.94
C LEU A 83 -9.79 43.58 -0.19
N ALA A 84 -9.42 42.51 -0.91
CA ALA A 84 -8.98 41.25 -0.31
C ALA A 84 -7.47 41.22 0.03
N GLY A 85 -6.68 42.17 -0.49
CA GLY A 85 -5.23 42.11 -0.42
C GLY A 85 -4.63 41.11 -1.42
N ASP A 86 -3.32 41.21 -1.66
CA ASP A 86 -2.57 40.39 -2.61
C ASP A 86 -1.91 39.16 -1.91
N GLU A 87 -2.41 38.80 -0.72
CA GLU A 87 -1.86 37.72 0.10
C GLU A 87 -2.36 36.35 -0.41
N GLY A 88 -1.42 35.47 -0.76
CA GLY A 88 -1.70 34.08 -1.13
C GLY A 88 -1.87 33.79 -2.63
N PHE A 89 -2.36 34.73 -3.46
CA PHE A 89 -2.60 34.47 -4.89
C PHE A 89 -2.24 35.64 -5.81
N ARG A 90 -1.09 35.56 -6.51
CA ARG A 90 -0.58 36.62 -7.40
C ARG A 90 -0.88 36.33 -8.86
N LEU A 91 -1.64 37.21 -9.51
CA LEU A 91 -2.03 37.09 -10.91
C LEU A 91 -1.30 38.12 -11.80
N LYS A 92 -0.74 37.65 -12.91
CA LYS A 92 -0.23 38.53 -13.98
C LYS A 92 -1.06 38.34 -15.24
N GLU A 93 -1.74 39.40 -15.66
CA GLU A 93 -2.47 39.39 -16.93
C GLU A 93 -1.47 39.30 -18.09
N ALA A 94 -1.76 38.41 -19.03
CA ALA A 94 -0.95 38.19 -20.22
C ALA A 94 -1.86 38.11 -21.44
N THR A 95 -1.45 38.76 -22.52
CA THR A 95 -2.20 38.77 -23.79
C THR A 95 -1.48 37.85 -24.78
N PHE A 96 -2.24 36.99 -25.46
CA PHE A 96 -1.73 36.07 -26.47
C PHE A 96 -2.61 36.15 -27.72
N GLU A 97 -2.01 36.06 -28.91
CA GLU A 97 -2.75 36.05 -30.19
C GLU A 97 -3.76 34.88 -30.30
N SER A 98 -3.48 33.77 -29.62
CA SER A 98 -4.40 32.65 -29.46
C SER A 98 -4.44 32.19 -27.99
N PRO A 99 -5.41 32.68 -27.19
CA PRO A 99 -5.52 32.36 -25.77
C PRO A 99 -5.62 30.87 -25.46
N LEU A 100 -6.37 30.13 -26.29
CA LEU A 100 -6.57 28.70 -26.09
C LEU A 100 -5.30 27.88 -26.41
N ALA A 101 -4.57 28.26 -27.46
CA ALA A 101 -3.29 27.61 -27.78
C ALA A 101 -2.23 27.91 -26.72
N ALA A 102 -2.20 29.13 -26.19
CA ALA A 102 -1.30 29.51 -25.10
C ALA A 102 -1.54 28.70 -23.81
N LEU A 103 -2.79 28.38 -23.50
CA LEU A 103 -3.16 27.50 -22.38
C LEU A 103 -2.74 26.05 -22.64
N GLN A 104 -2.92 25.54 -23.86
CA GLN A 104 -2.54 24.17 -24.23
C GLN A 104 -1.03 23.93 -24.27
N GLU A 105 -0.26 24.98 -24.55
CA GLU A 105 1.20 24.94 -24.64
C GLU A 105 1.90 25.35 -23.33
N GLY A 106 1.16 25.55 -22.23
CA GLY A 106 1.70 25.91 -20.91
C GLY A 106 2.30 27.32 -20.82
N ARG A 107 1.96 28.22 -21.76
CA ARG A 107 2.40 29.63 -21.73
C ARG A 107 1.50 30.51 -20.86
N ALA A 108 0.24 30.10 -20.72
CA ALA A 108 -0.78 30.66 -19.84
C ALA A 108 -1.20 29.61 -18.80
N ASP A 109 -1.41 30.03 -17.56
CA ASP A 109 -1.84 29.13 -16.48
C ASP A 109 -3.37 29.03 -16.43
N LEU A 110 -4.10 30.10 -16.77
CA LEU A 110 -5.56 30.18 -16.69
C LEU A 110 -6.14 30.98 -17.86
N LEU A 111 -7.26 30.53 -18.41
CA LEU A 111 -8.08 31.29 -19.36
C LEU A 111 -9.46 31.52 -18.76
N VAL A 112 -9.86 32.77 -18.66
CA VAL A 112 -11.14 33.13 -18.05
C VAL A 112 -12.03 33.81 -19.07
N ASP A 113 -13.22 33.24 -19.28
CA ASP A 113 -14.29 33.82 -20.08
C ASP A 113 -15.35 34.39 -19.16
N PHE A 114 -15.82 35.60 -19.43
CA PHE A 114 -16.95 36.19 -18.72
C PHE A 114 -18.17 36.15 -19.65
N LEU A 115 -19.29 35.63 -19.12
CA LEU A 115 -20.50 35.36 -19.89
C LEU A 115 -21.61 36.32 -19.45
N ASP A 116 -22.23 36.98 -20.42
CA ASP A 116 -23.47 37.74 -20.20
C ASP A 116 -24.58 36.81 -19.68
N PRO A 117 -25.49 37.31 -18.80
CA PRO A 117 -26.66 36.58 -18.34
C PRO A 117 -27.44 35.78 -19.41
N GLN A 118 -27.58 36.27 -20.65
CA GLN A 118 -28.26 35.50 -21.70
C GLN A 118 -27.39 34.37 -22.25
N GLU A 119 -26.10 34.63 -22.42
CA GLU A 119 -25.15 33.65 -22.96
C GLU A 119 -24.90 32.51 -21.96
N ALA A 120 -24.80 32.85 -20.68
CA ALA A 120 -24.69 31.90 -19.60
C ALA A 120 -25.95 31.02 -19.48
N ARG A 121 -27.16 31.56 -19.68
CA ARG A 121 -28.40 30.76 -19.78
C ARG A 121 -28.37 29.79 -20.95
N ARG A 122 -27.99 30.26 -22.14
CA ARG A 122 -27.87 29.40 -23.32
C ARG A 122 -26.90 28.24 -23.08
N LEU A 123 -25.84 28.48 -22.32
CA LEU A 123 -24.85 27.47 -21.96
C LEU A 123 -25.36 26.48 -20.91
N GLU A 124 -26.08 26.95 -19.89
CA GLU A 124 -26.78 26.08 -18.92
C GLU A 124 -27.85 25.23 -19.62
N GLU A 125 -28.67 25.82 -20.48
CA GLU A 125 -29.69 25.14 -21.28
C GLU A 125 -29.06 24.13 -22.25
N ALA A 126 -27.94 24.48 -22.89
CA ALA A 126 -27.19 23.56 -23.75
C ALA A 126 -26.54 22.40 -22.98
N GLN A 127 -26.15 22.60 -21.73
CA GLN A 127 -25.66 21.54 -20.83
C GLN A 127 -26.79 20.68 -20.25
N GLN A 128 -28.03 21.21 -20.22
CA GLN A 128 -29.22 20.52 -19.73
C GLN A 128 -30.04 19.84 -20.84
N ALA A 129 -29.75 20.14 -22.11
CA ALA A 129 -30.44 19.56 -23.26
C ALA A 129 -30.26 18.02 -23.31
N PRO A 130 -31.32 17.24 -23.57
CA PRO A 130 -31.22 15.78 -23.65
C PRO A 130 -30.24 15.36 -24.75
N GLY A 131 -29.17 14.65 -24.38
CA GLY A 131 -28.13 14.18 -25.31
C GLY A 131 -26.88 15.08 -25.41
N SER A 132 -26.83 16.18 -24.67
CA SER A 132 -25.56 16.87 -24.40
C SER A 132 -24.65 15.96 -23.57
N PRO A 133 -23.32 15.91 -23.84
CA PRO A 133 -22.42 15.15 -22.98
C PRO A 133 -22.49 15.76 -21.58
N ARG A 134 -23.06 15.03 -20.62
CA ARG A 134 -22.88 15.30 -19.20
C ARG A 134 -21.37 15.17 -18.94
N ARG A 135 -20.65 16.28 -19.05
CA ARG A 135 -19.34 16.39 -18.42
C ARG A 135 -19.66 16.30 -16.93
N GLU A 136 -19.22 15.22 -16.30
CA GLU A 136 -19.12 15.19 -14.84
C GLU A 136 -18.49 16.51 -14.43
N GLU A 137 -19.19 17.25 -13.58
CA GLU A 137 -18.64 18.44 -12.96
C GLU A 137 -17.44 17.99 -12.13
N GLU A 138 -16.25 17.99 -12.72
CA GLU A 138 -15.01 18.29 -12.00
C GLU A 138 -15.03 19.79 -11.63
N GLY A 139 -16.11 20.20 -10.96
CA GLY A 139 -16.25 21.52 -10.40
C GLY A 139 -15.26 21.63 -9.24
N LEU A 140 -14.38 22.61 -9.34
CA LEU A 140 -13.53 23.01 -8.22
C LEU A 140 -14.43 23.77 -7.23
N GLY A 141 -15.17 23.04 -6.41
CA GLY A 141 -16.06 23.60 -5.38
C GLY A 141 -17.34 22.78 -5.16
N PRO A 142 -18.04 22.98 -4.03
CA PRO A 142 -19.32 22.34 -3.79
C PRO A 142 -20.32 22.75 -4.89
N ALA A 143 -21.00 21.76 -5.48
CA ALA A 143 -22.07 22.03 -6.43
C ALA A 143 -23.05 23.04 -5.79
N PRO A 144 -23.35 24.18 -6.44
CA PRO A 144 -24.21 25.17 -5.83
C PRO A 144 -25.53 24.50 -5.50
N THR A 145 -25.92 24.52 -4.23
CA THR A 145 -27.28 24.22 -3.79
C THR A 145 -28.21 24.97 -4.74
N ARG A 146 -29.28 24.31 -5.21
CA ARG A 146 -30.24 24.78 -6.24
C ARG A 146 -30.96 26.09 -5.89
N GLU A 147 -30.22 27.15 -5.60
CA GLU A 147 -30.72 28.48 -5.42
C GLU A 147 -30.84 29.13 -6.79
N ARG A 148 -32.03 29.67 -7.02
CA ARG A 148 -32.46 30.27 -8.28
C ARG A 148 -31.47 31.38 -8.65
N ARG A 149 -30.67 31.19 -9.70
CA ARG A 149 -29.73 32.18 -10.22
C ARG A 149 -30.46 33.52 -10.40
N LEU A 150 -29.93 34.58 -9.77
CA LEU A 150 -30.48 35.93 -9.92
C LEU A 150 -30.22 36.41 -11.35
N GLU A 151 -31.28 36.81 -12.06
CA GLU A 151 -31.31 37.03 -13.51
C GLU A 151 -30.34 38.11 -14.04
N LEU A 152 -29.72 38.89 -13.16
CA LEU A 152 -28.89 40.05 -13.46
C LEU A 152 -27.39 39.86 -13.16
N VAL A 153 -26.96 38.65 -12.77
CA VAL A 153 -25.56 38.39 -12.35
C VAL A 153 -24.72 37.76 -13.47
N PRO A 154 -23.58 38.38 -13.86
CA PRO A 154 -22.66 37.81 -14.85
C PRO A 154 -22.03 36.50 -14.36
N ALA A 155 -21.77 35.57 -15.28
CA ALA A 155 -21.11 34.30 -14.95
C ALA A 155 -19.64 34.30 -15.38
N VAL A 156 -18.79 33.64 -14.59
CA VAL A 156 -17.37 33.46 -14.89
C VAL A 156 -17.16 32.00 -15.27
N ARG A 157 -16.57 31.76 -16.45
CA ARG A 157 -16.12 30.45 -16.89
C ARG A 157 -14.61 30.42 -16.84
N ILE A 158 -14.08 29.48 -16.08
CA ILE A 158 -12.64 29.26 -15.95
C ILE A 158 -12.26 28.04 -16.79
N ARG A 159 -11.24 28.17 -17.63
CA ARG A 159 -10.65 27.09 -18.41
C ARG A 159 -9.20 26.89 -17.96
N TYR A 160 -8.86 25.65 -17.65
CA TYR A 160 -7.53 25.24 -17.22
C TYR A 160 -7.06 24.03 -18.05
N ALA A 161 -5.76 23.78 -18.08
CA ALA A 161 -5.16 22.62 -18.72
C ALA A 161 -5.08 21.47 -17.70
N ALA A 162 -5.98 20.49 -17.80
CA ALA A 162 -6.04 19.34 -16.87
C ALA A 162 -4.78 18.47 -16.84
N GLY A 163 -3.89 18.58 -17.85
CA GLY A 163 -2.60 17.89 -17.90
C GLY A 163 -1.46 18.60 -17.17
N GLU A 164 -1.68 19.80 -16.62
CA GLU A 164 -0.64 20.62 -16.01
C GLU A 164 -1.04 21.01 -14.57
N ASN A 165 -0.41 20.40 -13.58
CA ASN A 165 -0.71 20.58 -12.14
C ASN A 165 -0.70 22.07 -11.72
N ARG A 166 0.11 22.91 -12.38
CA ARG A 166 0.17 24.35 -12.12
C ARG A 166 -1.12 25.07 -12.55
N SER A 167 -1.67 24.74 -13.71
CA SER A 167 -2.92 25.31 -14.23
C SER A 167 -4.13 24.88 -13.40
N LEU A 168 -4.18 23.60 -13.01
CA LEU A 168 -5.24 23.07 -12.12
C LEU A 168 -5.22 23.74 -10.74
N ASN A 169 -4.05 23.79 -10.09
CA ASN A 169 -3.91 24.43 -8.77
C ASN A 169 -4.20 25.94 -8.85
N GLY A 170 -3.77 26.61 -9.92
CA GLY A 170 -4.11 28.01 -10.15
C GLY A 170 -5.62 28.24 -10.29
N ALA A 171 -6.34 27.28 -10.89
CA ALA A 171 -7.79 27.38 -11.08
C ALA A 171 -8.55 27.24 -9.76
N GLN A 172 -8.11 26.33 -8.88
CA GLN A 172 -8.67 26.13 -7.55
C GLN A 172 -8.55 27.40 -6.70
N LEU A 173 -7.32 27.91 -6.58
CA LEU A 173 -7.03 29.13 -5.84
C LEU A 173 -7.76 30.35 -6.42
N PHE A 174 -7.95 30.41 -7.75
CA PHE A 174 -8.70 31.49 -8.38
C PHE A 174 -10.20 31.43 -8.06
N VAL A 175 -10.79 30.24 -7.92
CA VAL A 175 -12.20 30.08 -7.50
C VAL A 175 -12.37 30.53 -6.04
N GLU A 176 -11.52 30.03 -5.14
CA GLU A 176 -11.54 30.42 -3.71
C GLU A 176 -11.41 31.94 -3.57
N TRP A 177 -10.46 32.54 -4.28
CA TRP A 177 -10.28 34.00 -4.31
C TRP A 177 -11.53 34.76 -4.81
N LEU A 178 -12.23 34.27 -5.84
CA LEU A 178 -13.46 34.90 -6.33
C LEU A 178 -14.61 34.82 -5.30
N GLU A 179 -14.63 33.78 -4.46
CA GLU A 179 -15.62 33.64 -3.40
C GLU A 179 -15.39 34.66 -2.27
N ASP A 180 -14.15 34.83 -1.84
CA ASP A 180 -13.75 35.83 -0.84
C ASP A 180 -14.12 37.25 -1.29
N VAL A 181 -13.84 37.55 -2.56
CA VAL A 181 -14.17 38.82 -3.19
C VAL A 181 -15.68 39.06 -3.24
N ARG A 182 -16.46 38.03 -3.58
CA ARG A 182 -17.92 38.10 -3.59
C ARG A 182 -18.45 38.40 -2.19
N GLN A 183 -17.85 37.81 -1.15
CA GLN A 183 -18.21 38.03 0.24
C GLN A 183 -17.89 39.47 0.70
N ALA A 184 -16.67 39.95 0.47
CA ALA A 184 -16.27 41.32 0.80
C ALA A 184 -17.12 42.37 0.07
N ARG A 185 -17.45 42.15 -1.21
CA ARG A 185 -18.31 43.07 -1.97
C ARG A 185 -19.75 43.08 -1.48
N ARG A 186 -20.27 41.91 -1.08
CA ARG A 186 -21.60 41.80 -0.46
C ARG A 186 -21.67 42.67 0.80
N GLU A 187 -20.65 42.61 1.66
CA GLU A 187 -20.58 43.41 2.89
C GLU A 187 -20.60 44.93 2.61
N ILE A 188 -19.84 45.39 1.62
CA ILE A 188 -19.82 46.82 1.23
C ILE A 188 -21.19 47.28 0.70
N LEU A 189 -21.83 46.48 -0.16
CA LEU A 189 -23.14 46.83 -0.72
C LEU A 189 -24.22 46.87 0.37
N LEU A 190 -24.14 46.00 1.37
CA LEU A 190 -25.03 46.01 2.54
C LEU A 190 -24.80 47.28 3.38
N GLN A 191 -23.55 47.62 3.68
CA GLN A 191 -23.21 48.86 4.39
C GLN A 191 -23.70 50.12 3.66
N GLN A 192 -23.51 50.19 2.33
CA GLN A 192 -23.97 51.32 1.51
C GLN A 192 -25.50 51.44 1.45
N ALA A 193 -26.22 50.33 1.55
CA ALA A 193 -27.67 50.32 1.62
C ALA A 193 -28.22 50.76 3.00
N GLY A 194 -27.36 51.19 3.92
CA GLY A 194 -27.73 51.51 5.30
C GLY A 194 -28.09 50.27 6.14
N ILE A 195 -27.82 49.08 5.60
CA ILE A 195 -27.95 47.81 6.32
C ILE A 195 -26.60 47.60 7.01
N THR A 196 -26.44 48.21 8.18
CA THR A 196 -25.42 47.74 9.13
C THR A 196 -25.86 46.34 9.55
N ALA A 197 -25.26 45.31 8.95
CA ALA A 197 -25.38 43.97 9.45
C ALA A 197 -24.77 43.96 10.86
N GLU A 198 -25.58 44.19 11.88
CA GLU A 198 -25.20 44.04 13.30
C GLU A 198 -25.15 42.55 13.68
N GLY A 199 -24.64 41.74 12.76
CA GLY A 199 -24.61 40.30 12.82
C GLY A 199 -23.97 39.76 11.56
N ASP A 200 -22.64 39.68 11.56
CA ASP A 200 -21.86 38.80 10.67
C ASP A 200 -22.21 37.31 10.84
N VAL A 201 -23.22 37.01 11.66
CA VAL A 201 -23.65 35.70 12.08
C VAL A 201 -25.16 35.61 11.83
N LEU A 202 -25.57 35.40 10.56
CA LEU A 202 -26.97 35.07 10.23
C LEU A 202 -27.42 33.76 10.91
N PHE A 203 -26.45 32.87 11.15
CA PHE A 203 -26.54 31.69 11.99
C PHE A 203 -25.16 31.53 12.64
N GLU A 204 -25.10 31.22 13.93
CA GLU A 204 -23.85 30.79 14.56
C GLU A 204 -23.47 29.47 13.89
N GLN A 205 -22.46 29.51 13.01
CA GLN A 205 -21.95 28.28 12.42
C GLN A 205 -21.07 27.59 13.47
N SER A 206 -21.71 27.00 14.47
CA SER A 206 -21.05 26.03 15.33
C SER A 206 -21.06 24.70 14.58
N ALA A 207 -19.98 24.40 13.86
CA ALA A 207 -19.68 23.01 13.50
C ALA A 207 -19.23 22.29 14.77
N THR A 208 -20.17 22.00 15.68
CA THR A 208 -19.90 21.07 16.78
C THR A 208 -19.79 19.70 16.16
N SER A 209 -18.58 19.14 16.16
CA SER A 209 -18.39 17.72 15.87
C SER A 209 -19.36 16.92 16.75
N VAL A 210 -20.25 16.15 16.12
CA VAL A 210 -21.13 15.22 16.85
C VAL A 210 -20.30 14.06 17.43
N ALA A 211 -19.08 13.86 16.93
CA ALA A 211 -18.08 13.04 17.57
C ALA A 211 -17.36 13.87 18.64
N ASP A 212 -17.26 13.34 19.86
CA ASP A 212 -16.41 13.92 20.91
C ASP A 212 -15.04 14.29 20.32
N GLU A 213 -14.49 15.47 20.64
CA GLU A 213 -13.16 15.93 20.18
C GLU A 213 -12.10 14.84 20.34
N VAL A 214 -12.19 14.10 21.46
CA VAL A 214 -11.37 12.92 21.79
C VAL A 214 -11.40 11.85 20.68
N ARG A 215 -12.57 11.56 20.10
CA ARG A 215 -12.74 10.57 19.03
C ARG A 215 -12.18 11.07 17.71
N GLN A 216 -12.30 12.37 17.42
CA GLN A 216 -11.73 12.96 16.20
C GLN A 216 -10.19 12.88 16.23
N THR A 217 -9.59 13.23 17.37
CA THR A 217 -8.15 13.07 17.60
C THR A 217 -7.71 11.60 17.50
N ALA A 218 -8.46 10.69 18.13
CA ALA A 218 -8.19 9.26 18.07
C ALA A 218 -8.31 8.68 16.65
N ALA A 219 -9.21 9.22 15.82
CA ALA A 219 -9.37 8.81 14.42
C ALA A 219 -8.20 9.25 13.54
N GLN A 220 -7.58 10.39 13.82
CA GLN A 220 -6.42 10.88 13.06
C GLN A 220 -5.13 10.13 13.43
N ILE A 221 -4.86 9.91 14.72
CA ILE A 221 -3.60 9.31 15.17
C ILE A 221 -3.67 7.78 15.29
N GLY A 222 -4.83 7.25 15.67
CA GLY A 222 -5.01 5.83 15.96
C GLY A 222 -4.59 4.88 14.84
N PRO A 223 -4.83 5.19 13.55
CA PRO A 223 -4.36 4.37 12.45
C PRO A 223 -2.83 4.20 12.37
N TYR A 224 -2.06 5.16 12.88
CA TYR A 224 -0.59 5.17 12.81
C TYR A 224 0.09 4.73 14.11
N LEU A 225 -0.61 4.76 15.24
CA LEU A 225 -0.01 4.48 16.54
C LEU A 225 0.61 3.08 16.65
N CYS A 226 -0.04 2.05 16.09
CA CYS A 226 0.54 0.70 16.12
C CYS A 226 1.83 0.62 15.28
N ALA A 227 1.82 1.20 14.07
CA ALA A 227 3.01 1.22 13.22
C ALA A 227 4.18 1.93 13.91
N PHE A 228 3.90 3.04 14.61
CA PHE A 228 4.87 3.74 15.43
C PHE A 228 5.41 2.86 16.56
N LEU A 229 4.54 2.19 17.32
CA LEU A 229 4.95 1.28 18.40
C LEU A 229 5.79 0.09 17.88
N VAL A 230 5.42 -0.49 16.75
CA VAL A 230 6.17 -1.56 16.09
C VAL A 230 7.57 -1.07 15.70
N MET A 231 7.68 0.14 15.15
CA MET A 231 8.96 0.77 14.83
C MET A 231 9.83 0.97 16.08
N LEU A 232 9.25 1.42 17.20
CA LEU A 232 9.97 1.56 18.47
C LEU A 232 10.47 0.22 19.01
N LEU A 233 9.59 -0.79 19.03
CA LEU A 233 9.93 -2.13 19.53
C LEU A 233 10.98 -2.82 18.66
N LEU A 234 10.89 -2.69 17.33
CA LEU A 234 11.89 -3.21 16.40
C LEU A 234 13.22 -2.46 16.50
N GLY A 235 13.18 -1.13 16.58
CA GLY A 235 14.38 -0.31 16.72
C GLY A 235 15.10 -0.60 18.02
N GLY A 236 14.41 -0.47 19.16
CA GLY A 236 14.99 -0.72 20.48
C GLY A 236 15.40 -2.18 20.69
N GLY A 237 14.57 -3.13 20.27
CA GLY A 237 14.87 -4.55 20.38
C GLY A 237 16.05 -5.00 19.52
N SER A 238 16.25 -4.38 18.34
CA SER A 238 17.34 -4.75 17.43
C SER A 238 18.73 -4.55 18.05
N VAL A 239 18.90 -3.52 18.88
CA VAL A 239 20.18 -3.20 19.50
C VAL A 239 20.67 -4.37 20.37
N ALA A 240 19.78 -4.98 21.15
CA ALA A 240 20.12 -6.19 21.91
C ALA A 240 20.12 -7.44 21.03
N ALA A 241 19.12 -7.60 20.16
CA ALA A 241 18.92 -8.85 19.44
C ALA A 241 20.03 -9.17 18.44
N LEU A 242 20.59 -8.18 17.75
CA LEU A 242 21.63 -8.39 16.74
C LEU A 242 22.92 -9.00 17.35
N ASP A 243 23.23 -8.67 18.60
CA ASP A 243 24.44 -9.18 19.27
C ASP A 243 24.19 -10.47 20.08
N ILE A 244 22.97 -10.67 20.61
CA ILE A 244 22.71 -11.72 21.61
C ILE A 244 22.87 -13.17 21.12
N LEU A 245 22.78 -13.41 19.80
CA LEU A 245 23.04 -14.74 19.21
C LEU A 245 24.12 -14.65 18.14
N ALA A 246 23.93 -13.80 17.13
CA ALA A 246 24.90 -13.67 16.04
C ALA A 246 26.26 -13.13 16.53
N GLY A 247 26.25 -12.14 17.43
CA GLY A 247 27.48 -11.62 18.04
C GLY A 247 28.17 -12.63 18.95
N GLU A 248 27.42 -13.39 19.77
CA GLU A 248 27.99 -14.48 20.57
C GLU A 248 28.61 -15.60 19.74
N ARG A 249 28.00 -15.89 18.58
CA ARG A 249 28.50 -16.87 17.61
C ARG A 249 29.78 -16.37 16.94
N GLU A 250 29.81 -15.11 16.52
CA GLU A 250 31.02 -14.47 15.96
C GLU A 250 32.19 -14.47 16.96
N ARG A 251 31.88 -14.42 18.27
CA ARG A 251 32.86 -14.52 19.36
C ARG A 251 33.21 -15.95 19.79
N GLY A 252 32.56 -16.98 19.24
CA GLY A 252 32.73 -18.39 19.65
C GLY A 252 32.21 -18.73 21.05
N THR A 253 31.41 -17.83 21.64
CA THR A 253 30.89 -17.96 23.01
C THR A 253 29.57 -18.73 23.07
N LEU A 254 28.82 -18.75 21.97
CA LEU A 254 27.54 -19.45 21.87
C LEU A 254 27.72 -20.98 21.99
N GLU A 255 28.76 -21.52 21.35
CA GLU A 255 29.13 -22.94 21.38
C GLU A 255 29.50 -23.38 22.80
N THR A 256 30.20 -22.51 23.54
CA THR A 256 30.52 -22.72 24.95
C THR A 256 29.25 -22.76 25.81
N LEU A 257 28.28 -21.87 25.54
CA LEU A 257 27.00 -21.88 26.26
C LEU A 257 26.16 -23.12 25.94
N LEU A 258 26.19 -23.60 24.69
CA LEU A 258 25.46 -24.79 24.24
C LEU A 258 26.04 -26.12 24.74
N THR A 259 27.29 -26.13 25.21
CA THR A 259 27.93 -27.29 25.88
C THR A 259 27.74 -27.28 27.40
N SER A 260 27.18 -26.20 27.96
CA SER A 260 26.84 -26.11 29.37
C SER A 260 25.66 -27.03 29.75
N ALA A 261 25.41 -27.19 31.05
CA ALA A 261 24.28 -27.96 31.56
C ALA A 261 22.91 -27.30 31.28
N ALA A 262 22.87 -26.09 30.72
CA ALA A 262 21.64 -25.37 30.41
C ALA A 262 20.94 -25.95 29.18
N GLY A 263 19.63 -26.18 29.27
CA GLY A 263 18.84 -26.60 28.12
C GLY A 263 18.75 -25.49 27.08
N ARG A 264 18.77 -25.83 25.79
CA ARG A 264 18.60 -24.86 24.67
C ARG A 264 17.32 -24.02 24.78
N ARG A 265 16.24 -24.62 25.29
CA ARG A 265 14.98 -23.90 25.57
C ARG A 265 15.12 -22.86 26.68
N GLU A 266 15.96 -23.12 27.68
CA GLU A 266 16.21 -22.20 28.79
C GLU A 266 17.10 -21.05 28.34
N ILE A 267 18.16 -21.35 27.56
CA ILE A 267 19.00 -20.35 26.91
C ILE A 267 18.15 -19.42 26.03
N LEU A 268 17.34 -20.00 25.12
CA LEU A 268 16.53 -19.19 24.21
C LEU A 268 15.47 -18.37 24.95
N SER A 269 14.84 -18.93 25.99
CA SER A 269 13.85 -18.20 26.80
C SER A 269 14.49 -17.02 27.53
N ALA A 270 15.71 -17.19 28.05
CA ALA A 270 16.46 -16.10 28.70
C ALA A 270 16.82 -15.00 27.69
N LYS A 271 17.34 -15.37 26.50
CA LYS A 271 17.66 -14.41 25.43
C LYS A 271 16.43 -13.66 24.94
N GLN A 272 15.31 -14.37 24.79
CA GLN A 272 14.02 -13.77 24.42
C GLN A 272 13.55 -12.75 25.46
N LEU A 273 13.58 -13.11 26.76
CA LEU A 273 13.20 -12.20 27.84
C LEU A 273 14.13 -10.99 27.92
N ALA A 274 15.43 -11.17 27.62
CA ALA A 274 16.39 -10.08 27.58
C ALA A 274 16.05 -9.09 26.46
N VAL A 275 15.88 -9.58 25.23
CA VAL A 275 15.48 -8.74 24.07
C VAL A 275 14.15 -8.04 24.32
N LEU A 276 13.15 -8.77 24.85
CA LEU A 276 11.84 -8.19 25.18
C LEU A 276 11.97 -7.07 26.22
N SER A 277 12.72 -7.29 27.30
CA SER A 277 12.91 -6.30 28.36
C SER A 277 13.59 -5.04 27.83
N VAL A 278 14.66 -5.21 27.03
CA VAL A 278 15.38 -4.10 26.41
C VAL A 278 14.48 -3.34 25.44
N ALA A 279 13.72 -4.03 24.59
CA ALA A 279 12.77 -3.42 23.66
C ALA A 279 11.71 -2.59 24.39
N LEU A 280 11.12 -3.11 25.46
CA LEU A 280 10.12 -2.40 26.26
C LEU A 280 10.71 -1.17 26.97
N VAL A 281 11.88 -1.30 27.59
CA VAL A 281 12.56 -0.19 28.28
C VAL A 281 12.90 0.94 27.30
N ILE A 282 13.53 0.60 26.17
CA ILE A 282 13.87 1.60 25.15
C ILE A 282 12.59 2.24 24.59
N SER A 283 11.55 1.45 24.30
CA SER A 283 10.28 2.00 23.82
C SER A 283 9.64 2.96 24.84
N ALA A 284 9.68 2.63 26.12
CA ALA A 284 9.18 3.50 27.19
C ALA A 284 9.98 4.81 27.27
N ILE A 285 11.30 4.76 27.16
CA ILE A 285 12.17 5.95 27.09
C ILE A 285 11.79 6.80 25.87
N GLN A 286 11.54 6.19 24.72
CA GLN A 286 11.18 6.90 23.49
C GLN A 286 9.82 7.58 23.58
N VAL A 287 8.84 6.96 24.24
CA VAL A 287 7.55 7.58 24.54
C VAL A 287 7.71 8.75 25.52
N ALA A 288 8.57 8.62 26.53
CA ALA A 288 8.90 9.72 27.44
C ALA A 288 9.57 10.89 26.69
N ASN A 289 10.48 10.61 25.75
CA ASN A 289 11.11 11.62 24.90
C ASN A 289 10.09 12.37 24.05
N LEU A 290 9.11 11.66 23.47
CA LEU A 290 8.02 12.29 22.73
C LEU A 290 7.22 13.25 23.63
N THR A 291 6.93 12.86 24.86
CA THR A 291 6.23 13.70 25.85
C THR A 291 7.03 14.98 26.13
N ILE A 292 8.36 14.87 26.26
CA ILE A 292 9.25 16.02 26.42
C ILE A 292 9.14 16.96 25.22
N TYR A 293 9.14 16.44 23.98
CA TYR A 293 9.01 17.27 22.78
C TYR A 293 7.67 18.01 22.69
N LEU A 294 6.59 17.39 23.15
CA LEU A 294 5.28 18.02 23.26
C LEU A 294 5.28 19.14 24.31
N VAL A 295 5.85 18.89 25.49
CA VAL A 295 5.91 19.89 26.59
C VAL A 295 6.77 21.10 26.24
N PHE A 296 7.85 20.90 25.48
CA PHE A 296 8.72 21.98 25.00
C PHE A 296 8.26 22.58 23.66
N GLU A 297 7.04 22.27 23.18
CA GLU A 297 6.46 22.81 21.94
C GLU A 297 7.35 22.62 20.70
N LEU A 298 8.18 21.56 20.67
CA LEU A 298 8.93 21.17 19.47
C LEU A 298 8.05 20.47 18.44
N ILE A 299 6.83 20.09 18.82
CA ILE A 299 5.78 19.53 17.98
C ILE A 299 4.49 20.26 18.36
N ASP A 300 3.87 20.91 17.39
CA ASP A 300 2.64 21.66 17.55
C ASP A 300 1.52 20.62 17.46
N LEU A 301 0.82 20.44 18.57
CA LEU A 301 -0.45 19.73 18.56
C LEU A 301 -1.55 20.75 18.27
N PRO A 302 -2.64 20.35 17.60
CA PRO A 302 -3.84 21.19 17.52
C PRO A 302 -4.25 21.64 18.93
N ASP A 303 -4.68 22.89 19.08
CA ASP A 303 -5.05 23.47 20.39
C ASP A 303 -6.12 22.64 21.13
N ASP A 304 -6.94 21.88 20.38
CA ASP A 304 -8.01 21.02 20.89
C ASP A 304 -7.57 19.56 21.15
N PHE A 305 -6.26 19.27 21.18
CA PHE A 305 -5.76 17.91 21.37
C PHE A 305 -6.01 17.40 22.81
N GLN A 306 -7.06 16.60 23.00
CA GLN A 306 -7.33 15.91 24.26
C GLN A 306 -7.52 14.40 24.05
N LEU A 307 -6.52 13.59 24.44
CA LEU A 307 -6.65 12.13 24.46
C LEU A 307 -7.14 11.66 25.84
N ARG A 308 -8.44 11.41 25.99
CA ARG A 308 -9.03 10.83 27.21
C ARG A 308 -9.29 9.33 27.01
N LEU A 309 -8.47 8.49 27.65
CA LEU A 309 -8.65 7.03 27.63
C LEU A 309 -9.30 6.55 28.93
N GLY A 310 -10.38 5.79 28.80
CA GLY A 310 -10.97 5.07 29.93
C GLY A 310 -10.05 3.95 30.42
N TRP A 311 -10.25 3.51 31.67
CA TRP A 311 -9.50 2.39 32.25
C TRP A 311 -9.62 1.10 31.43
N ASP A 312 -10.79 0.87 30.81
CA ASP A 312 -11.01 -0.28 29.93
C ASP A 312 -10.15 -0.22 28.66
N SER A 313 -10.04 0.96 28.05
CA SER A 313 -9.18 1.17 26.87
C SER A 313 -7.70 0.97 27.23
N LEU A 314 -7.26 1.47 28.40
CA LEU A 314 -5.89 1.26 28.89
C LEU A 314 -5.59 -0.23 29.12
N ALA A 315 -6.52 -0.95 29.75
CA ALA A 315 -6.38 -2.39 29.97
C ALA A 315 -6.34 -3.16 28.64
N ALA A 316 -7.21 -2.81 27.68
CA ALA A 316 -7.23 -3.43 26.36
C ALA A 316 -5.93 -3.17 25.58
N LEU A 317 -5.40 -1.95 25.60
CA LEU A 317 -4.10 -1.63 25.02
C LEU A 317 -2.99 -2.47 25.65
N LEU A 318 -2.95 -2.59 26.97
CA LEU A 318 -1.92 -3.41 27.65
C LEU A 318 -2.00 -4.89 27.24
N VAL A 319 -3.20 -5.45 27.15
CA VAL A 319 -3.43 -6.83 26.68
C VAL A 319 -2.96 -7.04 25.24
N LEU A 320 -3.05 -6.02 24.38
CA LEU A 320 -2.58 -6.08 22.99
C LEU A 320 -1.06 -5.88 22.86
N VAL A 321 -0.48 -4.95 23.63
CA VAL A 321 0.94 -4.56 23.52
C VAL A 321 1.87 -5.66 24.01
N LEU A 322 1.52 -6.38 25.07
CA LEU A 322 2.35 -7.47 25.62
C LEU A 322 2.65 -8.60 24.61
N PRO A 323 1.64 -9.23 23.96
CA PRO A 323 1.89 -10.26 22.95
C PRO A 323 2.54 -9.68 21.69
N LEU A 324 2.27 -8.43 21.33
CA LEU A 324 2.97 -7.75 20.22
C LEU A 324 4.47 -7.65 20.49
N ALA A 325 4.86 -7.14 21.67
CA ALA A 325 6.25 -7.02 22.05
C ALA A 325 6.94 -8.40 22.12
N ALA A 326 6.25 -9.41 22.64
CA ALA A 326 6.74 -10.79 22.65
C ALA A 326 6.96 -11.35 21.23
N LEU A 327 6.04 -11.08 20.30
CA LEU A 327 6.17 -11.48 18.90
C LEU A 327 7.34 -10.78 18.22
N ILE A 328 7.49 -9.47 18.41
CA ILE A 328 8.62 -8.71 17.84
C ILE A 328 9.95 -9.23 18.36
N ALA A 329 10.08 -9.43 19.67
CA ALA A 329 11.27 -10.02 20.26
C ALA A 329 11.55 -11.42 19.67
N ALA A 330 10.49 -12.24 19.46
CA ALA A 330 10.64 -13.58 18.90
C ALA A 330 11.15 -13.54 17.46
N VAL A 331 10.65 -12.62 16.65
CA VAL A 331 11.12 -12.38 15.27
C VAL A 331 12.59 -11.93 15.28
N LEU A 332 12.96 -10.99 16.14
CA LEU A 332 14.33 -10.47 16.23
C LEU A 332 15.33 -11.55 16.67
N VAL A 333 14.98 -12.34 17.68
CA VAL A 333 15.81 -13.49 18.11
C VAL A 333 15.90 -14.55 17.01
N ALA A 334 14.81 -14.80 16.28
CA ALA A 334 14.81 -15.73 15.16
C ALA A 334 15.66 -15.23 13.97
N VAL A 335 15.73 -13.93 13.74
CA VAL A 335 16.62 -13.30 12.74
C VAL A 335 18.09 -13.46 13.17
N SER A 336 18.41 -13.07 14.41
CA SER A 336 19.77 -13.18 14.95
C SER A 336 20.25 -14.63 15.02
N GLY A 337 19.36 -15.56 15.41
CA GLY A 337 19.68 -16.99 15.49
C GLY A 337 20.04 -17.63 14.15
N ARG A 338 19.53 -17.08 13.02
CA ARG A 338 19.83 -17.54 11.66
C ARG A 338 21.14 -16.98 11.09
N ALA A 339 21.66 -15.90 11.66
CA ALA A 339 22.85 -15.24 11.15
C ALA A 339 24.12 -15.86 11.73
N GLY A 340 25.15 -16.03 10.89
CA GLY A 340 26.49 -16.44 11.29
C GLY A 340 27.32 -15.29 11.89
N SER A 341 26.99 -14.03 11.56
CA SER A 341 27.72 -12.84 12.01
C SER A 341 26.79 -11.68 12.35
N TYR A 342 27.30 -10.70 13.10
CA TYR A 342 26.58 -9.45 13.40
C TYR A 342 26.11 -8.73 12.12
N LYS A 343 26.97 -8.68 11.09
CA LYS A 343 26.65 -8.03 9.80
C LYS A 343 25.52 -8.75 9.06
N GLU A 344 25.51 -10.08 9.07
CA GLU A 344 24.45 -10.86 8.45
C GLU A 344 23.12 -10.68 9.19
N ALA A 345 23.14 -10.63 10.52
CA ALA A 345 21.96 -10.35 11.33
C ALA A 345 21.37 -8.97 10.98
N GLN A 346 22.23 -7.97 10.79
CA GLN A 346 21.82 -6.63 10.36
C GLN A 346 21.18 -6.62 8.97
N GLN A 347 21.68 -7.44 8.03
CA GLN A 347 21.08 -7.57 6.70
C GLN A 347 19.72 -8.27 6.73
N LEU A 348 19.56 -9.29 7.59
CA LEU A 348 18.30 -10.02 7.77
C LEU A 348 17.26 -9.23 8.57
N TYR A 349 17.68 -8.25 9.37
CA TYR A 349 16.79 -7.36 10.11
C TYR A 349 15.91 -6.51 9.19
N PHE A 350 16.46 -5.92 8.12
CA PHE A 350 15.69 -4.99 7.27
C PHE A 350 14.45 -5.63 6.62
N PRO A 351 14.53 -6.83 6.00
CA PRO A 351 13.32 -7.52 5.52
C PRO A 351 12.31 -7.81 6.63
N ALA A 352 12.77 -8.23 7.81
CA ALA A 352 11.88 -8.49 8.94
C ALA A 352 11.20 -7.20 9.43
N PHE A 353 11.93 -6.08 9.45
CA PHE A 353 11.41 -4.76 9.76
C PHE A 353 10.31 -4.35 8.79
N VAL A 354 10.55 -4.45 7.48
CA VAL A 354 9.56 -4.09 6.44
C VAL A 354 8.30 -4.94 6.54
N VAL A 355 8.43 -6.25 6.76
CA VAL A 355 7.27 -7.14 6.91
C VAL A 355 6.45 -6.78 8.15
N CYS A 356 7.10 -6.57 9.29
CA CYS A 356 6.42 -6.20 10.52
C CYS A 356 5.73 -4.83 10.39
N LEU A 357 6.42 -3.86 9.78
CA LEU A 357 5.87 -2.53 9.52
C LEU A 357 4.67 -2.60 8.55
N ALA A 358 4.77 -3.34 7.45
CA ALA A 358 3.67 -3.49 6.50
C ALA A 358 2.42 -4.10 7.15
N LEU A 359 2.59 -5.13 7.98
CA LEU A 359 1.47 -5.73 8.72
C LEU A 359 0.87 -4.73 9.73
N SER A 360 1.69 -3.88 10.36
CA SER A 360 1.21 -2.86 11.30
C SER A 360 0.40 -1.75 10.62
N LEU A 361 0.63 -1.50 9.33
CA LEU A 361 -0.11 -0.50 8.56
C LEU A 361 -1.52 -0.96 8.18
N ALA A 362 -1.92 -2.19 8.53
CA ALA A 362 -3.30 -2.65 8.34
C ALA A 362 -4.33 -1.75 9.05
N SER A 363 -3.94 -1.07 10.15
CA SER A 363 -4.79 -0.08 10.83
C SER A 363 -5.01 1.20 10.04
N VAL A 364 -4.20 1.50 9.03
CA VAL A 364 -4.40 2.67 8.16
C VAL A 364 -5.62 2.48 7.26
N LEU A 365 -6.00 1.24 6.95
CA LEU A 365 -7.15 0.94 6.11
C LEU A 365 -8.45 1.15 6.91
N PRO A 366 -9.21 2.24 6.68
CA PRO A 366 -10.28 2.67 7.60
C PRO A 366 -11.44 1.68 7.70
N GLN A 367 -11.61 0.83 6.69
CA GLN A 367 -12.76 -0.06 6.53
C GLN A 367 -12.51 -1.46 7.10
N VAL A 368 -11.25 -1.79 7.42
CA VAL A 368 -10.86 -3.11 7.93
C VAL A 368 -11.06 -3.15 9.44
N THR A 369 -12.00 -3.96 9.93
CA THR A 369 -12.29 -4.11 11.36
C THR A 369 -11.71 -5.40 11.94
N LEU A 370 -11.56 -5.46 13.26
CA LEU A 370 -11.11 -6.65 13.97
C LEU A 370 -12.13 -7.79 13.92
N ARG A 371 -13.39 -7.51 13.54
CA ARG A 371 -14.45 -8.52 13.31
C ARG A 371 -14.22 -9.35 12.05
N SER A 372 -13.32 -8.92 11.17
CA SER A 372 -12.99 -9.60 9.92
C SER A 372 -12.02 -10.79 10.13
N ALA A 373 -11.70 -11.49 9.04
CA ALA A 373 -10.64 -12.49 9.03
C ALA A 373 -9.26 -11.96 9.48
N LEU A 374 -9.07 -10.64 9.57
CA LEU A 374 -7.81 -10.06 10.04
C LEU A 374 -7.48 -10.46 11.49
N VAL A 375 -8.46 -10.83 12.33
CA VAL A 375 -8.22 -11.23 13.73
C VAL A 375 -7.23 -12.40 13.86
N VAL A 376 -7.14 -13.26 12.85
CA VAL A 376 -6.21 -14.41 12.81
C VAL A 376 -4.85 -14.08 12.19
N VAL A 377 -4.66 -12.87 11.67
CA VAL A 377 -3.39 -12.41 11.11
C VAL A 377 -2.61 -11.71 12.22
N PRO A 378 -1.58 -12.35 12.82
CA PRO A 378 -0.84 -11.78 13.93
C PRO A 378 -0.17 -10.46 13.52
N LEU A 379 0.04 -9.57 14.50
CA LEU A 379 0.54 -8.20 14.30
C LEU A 379 -0.47 -7.27 13.63
N ALA A 380 -1.03 -7.65 12.47
CA ALA A 380 -2.09 -6.86 11.81
C ALA A 380 -3.38 -6.79 12.66
N ASN A 381 -3.74 -7.90 13.31
CA ASN A 381 -4.84 -7.95 14.28
C ASN A 381 -4.65 -6.98 15.45
N ILE A 382 -3.42 -6.88 15.99
CA ILE A 382 -3.09 -5.95 17.07
C ILE A 382 -3.18 -4.51 16.58
N ALA A 383 -2.71 -4.23 15.36
CA ALA A 383 -2.78 -2.90 14.78
C ALA A 383 -4.22 -2.38 14.67
N VAL A 384 -5.10 -3.17 14.06
CA VAL A 384 -6.52 -2.80 13.95
C VAL A 384 -7.18 -2.76 15.33
N GLY A 385 -6.85 -3.70 16.23
CA GLY A 385 -7.36 -3.69 17.60
C GLY A 385 -6.96 -2.43 18.38
N MET A 386 -5.72 -1.98 18.28
CA MET A 386 -5.26 -0.73 18.92
C MET A 386 -6.04 0.48 18.41
N ARG A 387 -6.24 0.59 17.09
CA ARG A 387 -7.06 1.66 16.50
C ARG A 387 -8.50 1.63 17.03
N GLU A 388 -9.14 0.46 17.06
CA GLU A 388 -10.51 0.31 17.59
C GLU A 388 -10.61 0.63 19.08
N VAL A 389 -9.57 0.33 19.87
CA VAL A 389 -9.51 0.69 21.29
C VAL A 389 -9.44 2.21 21.49
N LEU A 390 -8.66 2.91 20.65
CA LEU A 390 -8.57 4.38 20.68
C LEU A 390 -9.87 5.04 20.22
N LEU A 391 -10.55 4.47 19.22
CA LEU A 391 -11.86 4.92 18.76
C LEU A 391 -13.00 4.61 19.76
N GLY A 392 -12.74 3.77 20.78
CA GLY A 392 -13.73 3.34 21.76
C GLY A 392 -14.78 2.37 21.21
N THR A 393 -14.49 1.67 20.12
CA THR A 393 -15.43 0.77 19.42
C THR A 393 -15.08 -0.72 19.56
N PHE A 394 -14.13 -1.04 20.43
CA PHE A 394 -13.59 -2.40 20.59
C PHE A 394 -14.51 -3.36 21.36
N SER A 395 -14.23 -4.66 21.25
CA SER A 395 -14.88 -5.70 22.06
C SER A 395 -13.86 -6.62 22.70
N TRP A 396 -14.00 -6.85 24.02
CA TRP A 396 -13.09 -7.70 24.79
C TRP A 396 -12.87 -9.11 24.21
N PRO A 397 -13.89 -9.83 23.71
CA PRO A 397 -13.66 -11.13 23.09
C PRO A 397 -12.69 -11.07 21.91
N LEU A 398 -12.81 -10.07 21.04
CA LEU A 398 -11.91 -9.92 19.89
C LEU A 398 -10.51 -9.48 20.31
N ILE A 399 -10.39 -8.62 21.33
CA ILE A 399 -9.09 -8.25 21.91
C ILE A 399 -8.36 -9.48 22.46
N LEU A 400 -9.07 -10.34 23.19
CA LEU A 400 -8.50 -11.57 23.75
C LEU A 400 -8.13 -12.57 22.66
N VAL A 401 -8.95 -12.72 21.61
CA VAL A 401 -8.61 -13.57 20.46
C VAL A 401 -7.38 -13.03 19.73
N ALA A 402 -7.30 -11.73 19.46
CA ALA A 402 -6.16 -11.11 18.80
C ALA A 402 -4.87 -11.29 19.62
N ALA A 403 -4.94 -11.04 20.94
CA ALA A 403 -3.85 -11.27 21.87
C ALA A 403 -3.41 -12.75 21.90
N ALA A 404 -4.37 -13.68 21.93
CA ALA A 404 -4.08 -15.12 21.92
C ALA A 404 -3.42 -15.56 20.61
N VAL A 405 -3.94 -15.15 19.45
CA VAL A 405 -3.36 -15.46 18.14
C VAL A 405 -1.92 -14.96 18.04
N THR A 406 -1.68 -13.70 18.42
CA THR A 406 -0.34 -13.09 18.39
C THR A 406 0.61 -13.77 19.38
N GLY A 407 0.13 -14.08 20.60
CA GLY A 407 0.91 -14.80 21.61
C GLY A 407 1.25 -16.24 21.21
N LEU A 408 0.31 -16.97 20.60
CA LEU A 408 0.53 -18.31 20.07
C LEU A 408 1.54 -18.29 18.92
N THR A 409 1.46 -17.28 18.05
CA THR A 409 2.42 -17.06 16.96
C THR A 409 3.82 -16.79 17.53
N ALA A 410 3.94 -15.94 18.55
CA ALA A 410 5.21 -15.70 19.22
C ALA A 410 5.80 -17.00 19.80
N GLY A 411 4.98 -17.80 20.51
CA GLY A 411 5.38 -19.09 21.04
C GLY A 411 5.82 -20.09 19.96
N PHE A 412 5.13 -20.11 18.81
CA PHE A 412 5.51 -20.92 17.66
C PHE A 412 6.87 -20.50 17.09
N VAL A 413 7.10 -19.21 16.87
CA VAL A 413 8.38 -18.68 16.35
C VAL A 413 9.53 -19.00 17.30
N ILE A 414 9.33 -18.86 18.62
CA ILE A 414 10.32 -19.22 19.63
C ILE A 414 10.64 -20.72 19.56
N ARG A 415 9.60 -21.57 19.47
CA ARG A 415 9.78 -23.04 19.39
C ARG A 415 10.51 -23.46 18.11
N ASP A 416 10.15 -22.89 16.96
CA ASP A 416 10.82 -23.12 15.67
C ASP A 416 12.30 -22.72 15.76
N THR A 417 12.59 -21.55 16.31
CA THR A 417 13.97 -21.07 16.50
C THR A 417 14.77 -22.00 17.41
N ALA A 418 14.20 -22.47 18.52
CA ALA A 418 14.83 -23.44 19.42
C ALA A 418 15.16 -24.76 18.73
N SER A 419 14.28 -25.23 17.82
CA SER A 419 14.49 -26.47 17.10
C SER A 419 15.60 -26.38 16.06
N ARG A 420 15.75 -25.21 15.41
CA ARG A 420 16.81 -24.97 14.42
C ARG A 420 18.18 -24.83 15.06
N LEU A 421 18.26 -24.20 16.23
CA LEU A 421 19.46 -24.20 17.07
C LEU A 421 19.89 -25.62 17.52
N ALA A 422 19.03 -26.62 17.37
CA ALA A 422 19.33 -28.02 17.69
C ALA A 422 19.77 -28.86 16.47
N GLY A 423 19.65 -28.35 15.25
CA GLY A 423 20.10 -29.04 14.04
C GLY A 423 21.57 -28.77 13.74
N GLU A 424 22.30 -29.78 13.24
CA GLU A 424 23.69 -29.66 12.78
C GLU A 424 23.86 -28.71 11.57
N GLU A 425 22.76 -28.17 11.02
CA GLU A 425 22.74 -27.15 9.96
C GLU A 425 23.37 -25.80 10.40
N LEU A 426 23.71 -25.63 11.69
CA LEU A 426 24.48 -24.49 12.18
C LEU A 426 25.97 -24.53 11.86
N PHE A 427 26.52 -25.70 11.50
CA PHE A 427 27.98 -25.90 11.34
C PHE A 427 28.48 -25.80 9.90
N ALA A 428 27.60 -25.46 8.96
CA ALA A 428 27.96 -25.40 7.54
C ALA A 428 28.18 -23.94 7.11
N GLU A 429 29.39 -23.42 7.34
CA GLU A 429 30.02 -22.51 6.38
C GLU A 429 30.20 -23.29 5.06
N THR A 430 29.09 -23.54 4.35
CA THR A 430 29.17 -23.99 2.96
C THR A 430 29.29 -22.73 2.13
N GLY A 431 30.51 -22.47 1.67
CA GLY A 431 30.81 -21.35 0.79
C GLY A 431 29.79 -21.28 -0.34
N GLU A 432 29.05 -20.18 -0.42
CA GLU A 432 28.08 -19.91 -1.50
C GLU A 432 28.74 -20.04 -2.90
N ASP A 433 30.06 -19.98 -2.96
CA ASP A 433 30.88 -20.10 -4.17
C ASP A 433 30.89 -21.49 -4.82
N GLU A 434 30.66 -22.58 -4.07
CA GLU A 434 30.66 -23.94 -4.64
C GLU A 434 29.33 -24.34 -5.29
N TRP A 435 28.26 -23.57 -5.08
CA TRP A 435 26.94 -23.92 -5.60
C TRP A 435 26.82 -23.63 -7.09
N SER A 436 26.31 -24.61 -7.84
CA SER A 436 25.96 -24.38 -9.25
C SER A 436 25.03 -23.17 -9.38
N PRO A 437 25.11 -22.40 -10.49
CA PRO A 437 24.30 -21.18 -10.65
C PRO A 437 22.78 -21.41 -10.47
N LEU A 438 22.29 -22.59 -10.86
CA LEU A 438 20.90 -22.99 -10.68
C LEU A 438 20.51 -23.19 -9.21
N VAL A 439 21.41 -23.76 -8.40
CA VAL A 439 21.19 -23.96 -6.96
C VAL A 439 21.16 -22.61 -6.26
N ARG A 440 22.15 -21.74 -6.54
CA ARG A 440 22.16 -20.35 -6.03
C ARG A 440 20.88 -19.59 -6.39
N TYR A 441 20.46 -19.68 -7.65
CA TYR A 441 19.21 -19.07 -8.11
C TYR A 441 17.99 -19.58 -7.30
N SER A 442 17.89 -20.89 -7.07
CA SER A 442 16.78 -21.48 -6.29
C SER A 442 16.72 -21.02 -4.82
N LEU A 443 17.85 -20.55 -4.27
CA LEU A 443 17.94 -20.02 -2.91
C LEU A 443 17.58 -18.55 -2.85
N GLN A 444 17.96 -17.80 -3.88
CA GLN A 444 17.91 -16.34 -3.88
C GLN A 444 16.68 -15.78 -4.61
N VAL A 445 15.91 -16.59 -5.36
CA VAL A 445 14.71 -16.15 -6.09
C VAL A 445 13.69 -15.42 -5.20
N TRP A 446 13.52 -15.84 -3.94
CA TRP A 446 12.64 -15.16 -2.99
C TRP A 446 13.10 -13.75 -2.65
N ARG A 447 14.42 -13.53 -2.54
CA ARG A 447 15.01 -12.20 -2.28
C ARG A 447 14.73 -11.25 -3.44
N TRP A 448 14.85 -11.75 -4.67
CA TRP A 448 14.52 -10.98 -5.85
C TRP A 448 13.05 -10.56 -5.88
N PHE A 449 12.13 -11.47 -5.59
CA PHE A 449 10.70 -11.14 -5.53
C PHE A 449 10.38 -10.17 -4.37
N ALA A 450 11.08 -10.26 -3.24
CA ALA A 450 10.97 -9.25 -2.18
C ALA A 450 11.43 -7.86 -2.65
N VAL A 451 12.53 -7.77 -3.38
CA VAL A 451 13.00 -6.51 -3.99
C VAL A 451 12.00 -5.98 -5.02
N MET A 452 11.46 -6.84 -5.89
CA MET A 452 10.41 -6.46 -6.85
C MET A 452 9.20 -5.88 -6.13
N ALA A 453 8.70 -6.54 -5.07
CA ALA A 453 7.59 -6.03 -4.27
C ALA A 453 7.91 -4.67 -3.63
N ALA A 454 9.11 -4.49 -3.08
CA ALA A 454 9.55 -3.22 -2.52
C ALA A 454 9.58 -2.10 -3.58
N LEU A 455 10.09 -2.39 -4.79
CA LEU A 455 10.11 -1.42 -5.88
C LEU A 455 8.70 -0.98 -6.32
N LEU A 456 7.76 -1.92 -6.38
CA LEU A 456 6.36 -1.63 -6.74
C LEU A 456 5.66 -0.73 -5.71
N VAL A 457 6.04 -0.81 -4.44
CA VAL A 457 5.44 0.01 -3.36
C VAL A 457 6.16 1.35 -3.21
N VAL A 458 7.48 1.37 -3.28
CA VAL A 458 8.28 2.55 -2.98
C VAL A 458 8.39 3.50 -4.16
N VAL A 459 8.57 2.99 -5.38
CA VAL A 459 8.92 3.87 -6.52
C VAL A 459 7.73 4.67 -7.05
N PRO A 460 6.56 4.06 -7.36
CA PRO A 460 5.46 4.81 -7.98
C PRO A 460 4.98 6.04 -7.18
N PRO A 461 4.78 5.97 -5.84
CA PRO A 461 4.36 7.14 -5.07
C PRO A 461 5.40 8.26 -5.00
N ASN A 462 6.68 7.96 -5.22
CA ASN A 462 7.79 8.90 -5.06
C ASN A 462 8.31 9.47 -6.39
N VAL A 463 7.78 9.02 -7.53
CA VAL A 463 8.20 9.48 -8.86
C VAL A 463 7.00 10.11 -9.57
N PRO A 464 6.94 11.45 -9.72
CA PRO A 464 5.79 12.14 -10.30
C PRO A 464 5.39 11.63 -11.69
N MET A 465 6.35 11.21 -12.52
CA MET A 465 6.10 10.65 -13.86
C MET A 465 5.34 9.31 -13.84
N LEU A 466 5.31 8.62 -12.70
CA LEU A 466 4.62 7.34 -12.50
C LEU A 466 3.26 7.49 -11.82
N SER A 467 2.81 8.73 -11.54
CA SER A 467 1.53 9.00 -10.88
C SER A 467 0.31 8.58 -11.71
N GLY A 468 0.41 8.64 -13.04
CA GLY A 468 -0.67 8.21 -13.94
C GLY A 468 -0.66 6.71 -14.23
N LEU A 469 -1.85 6.14 -14.52
CA LEU A 469 -2.04 4.71 -14.81
C LEU A 469 -1.03 4.17 -15.84
N GLN A 470 -0.85 4.85 -16.96
CA GLN A 470 0.05 4.39 -18.02
C GLN A 470 1.51 4.35 -17.53
N GLY A 471 1.98 5.39 -16.84
CA GLY A 471 3.34 5.44 -16.31
C GLY A 471 3.58 4.33 -15.30
N GLN A 472 2.66 4.17 -14.35
CA GLN A 472 2.71 3.11 -13.33
C GLN A 472 2.70 1.71 -13.97
N VAL A 473 1.78 1.43 -14.89
CA VAL A 473 1.68 0.12 -15.55
C VAL A 473 2.94 -0.18 -16.36
N LEU A 474 3.46 0.78 -17.13
CA LEU A 474 4.69 0.56 -17.89
C LEU A 474 5.90 0.29 -16.98
N PHE A 475 6.02 1.02 -15.87
CA PHE A 475 7.06 0.78 -14.89
C PHE A 475 6.94 -0.61 -14.25
N ASN A 476 5.74 -0.96 -13.77
CA ASN A 476 5.49 -2.25 -13.14
C ASN A 476 5.77 -3.40 -14.12
N GLN A 477 5.26 -3.31 -15.35
CA GLN A 477 5.34 -4.42 -16.31
C GLN A 477 6.73 -4.52 -16.97
N LEU A 478 7.24 -3.42 -17.53
CA LEU A 478 8.51 -3.44 -18.25
C LEU A 478 9.71 -3.32 -17.31
N GLY A 479 9.65 -2.40 -16.34
CA GLY A 479 10.74 -2.13 -15.40
C GLY A 479 10.90 -3.19 -14.32
N VAL A 480 9.80 -3.72 -13.79
CA VAL A 480 9.85 -4.71 -12.70
C VAL A 480 9.65 -6.13 -13.24
N PHE A 481 8.50 -6.44 -13.84
CA PHE A 481 8.16 -7.83 -14.20
C PHE A 481 8.86 -8.38 -15.45
N LEU A 482 9.42 -7.54 -16.32
CA LEU A 482 10.21 -7.99 -17.47
C LEU A 482 11.71 -7.84 -17.23
N LEU A 483 12.18 -6.63 -16.92
CA LEU A 483 13.60 -6.33 -16.82
C LEU A 483 14.29 -7.10 -15.69
N ILE A 484 13.66 -7.23 -14.51
CA ILE A 484 14.29 -7.92 -13.37
C ILE A 484 14.43 -9.43 -13.63
N PRO A 485 13.42 -10.16 -14.13
CA PRO A 485 13.63 -11.56 -14.55
C PRO A 485 14.68 -11.73 -15.66
N LEU A 486 14.81 -10.78 -16.59
CA LEU A 486 15.89 -10.79 -17.59
C LEU A 486 17.27 -10.56 -16.94
N LEU A 487 17.35 -9.68 -15.95
CA LEU A 487 18.55 -9.47 -15.15
C LEU A 487 18.92 -10.72 -14.36
N MET A 488 17.95 -11.38 -13.69
CA MET A 488 18.17 -12.68 -13.04
C MET A 488 18.72 -13.71 -14.04
N ARG A 489 18.14 -13.81 -15.24
CA ARG A 489 18.65 -14.70 -16.27
C ARG A 489 20.12 -14.41 -16.58
N HIS A 490 20.49 -13.13 -16.74
CA HIS A 490 21.85 -12.71 -17.07
C HIS A 490 22.83 -12.99 -15.92
N LEU A 491 22.50 -12.57 -14.69
CA LEU A 491 23.37 -12.69 -13.52
C LEU A 491 23.68 -14.15 -13.13
N TYR A 492 22.72 -15.06 -13.29
CA TYR A 492 22.90 -16.48 -12.97
C TYR A 492 23.26 -17.34 -14.21
N GLY A 493 23.49 -16.72 -15.37
CA GLY A 493 23.88 -17.43 -16.60
C GLY A 493 22.87 -18.49 -17.07
N LEU A 494 21.57 -18.28 -16.81
CA LEU A 494 20.53 -19.27 -17.06
C LEU A 494 20.06 -19.23 -18.52
N ARG A 495 19.71 -20.40 -19.07
CA ARG A 495 19.13 -20.49 -20.42
C ARG A 495 17.67 -20.04 -20.40
N ALA A 496 17.31 -18.98 -21.13
CA ALA A 496 15.94 -18.45 -21.18
C ALA A 496 14.88 -19.51 -21.50
N VAL A 497 15.14 -20.38 -22.48
CA VAL A 497 14.19 -21.43 -22.87
C VAL A 497 13.81 -22.34 -21.70
N LYS A 498 14.75 -22.59 -20.78
CA LYS A 498 14.50 -23.38 -19.57
C LYS A 498 13.86 -22.55 -18.46
N MET A 499 14.42 -21.37 -18.18
CA MET A 499 13.96 -20.50 -17.09
C MET A 499 12.53 -19.99 -17.33
N PHE A 500 12.23 -19.52 -18.54
CA PHE A 500 10.91 -19.00 -18.89
C PHE A 500 9.96 -20.06 -19.45
N ALA A 501 10.35 -21.34 -19.45
CA ALA A 501 9.54 -22.44 -19.98
C ALA A 501 8.99 -22.16 -21.41
N LEU A 502 9.84 -21.66 -22.31
CA LEU A 502 9.46 -21.31 -23.68
C LEU A 502 9.38 -22.57 -24.55
N ARG A 503 8.31 -23.34 -24.40
CA ARG A 503 8.10 -24.63 -25.08
C ARG A 503 6.79 -24.67 -25.85
N PRO A 504 6.76 -25.21 -27.07
CA PRO A 504 5.50 -25.44 -27.77
C PRO A 504 4.65 -26.48 -27.02
N VAL A 505 3.33 -26.37 -27.14
CA VAL A 505 2.37 -27.29 -26.53
C VAL A 505 1.56 -28.04 -27.59
N ARG A 506 0.94 -29.15 -27.20
CA ARG A 506 0.05 -29.92 -28.07
C ARG A 506 -1.25 -29.16 -28.31
N ALA A 507 -1.84 -29.29 -29.51
CA ALA A 507 -3.07 -28.59 -29.88
C ALA A 507 -4.25 -28.72 -28.88
N PRO A 508 -4.51 -29.90 -28.25
CA PRO A 508 -5.61 -30.04 -27.29
C PRO A 508 -5.47 -29.16 -26.04
N VAL A 509 -4.27 -28.67 -25.72
CA VAL A 509 -4.06 -27.71 -24.64
C VAL A 509 -4.87 -26.45 -24.87
N TRP A 510 -4.96 -25.96 -26.11
CA TRP A 510 -5.68 -24.73 -26.43
C TRP A 510 -7.20 -24.88 -26.27
N ILE A 511 -7.75 -26.07 -26.53
CA ILE A 511 -9.17 -26.38 -26.25
C ILE A 511 -9.42 -26.31 -24.74
N ALA A 512 -8.50 -26.87 -23.94
CA ALA A 512 -8.60 -26.78 -22.49
C ALA A 512 -8.51 -25.32 -22.00
N ILE A 513 -7.60 -24.50 -22.56
CA ILE A 513 -7.49 -23.08 -22.21
C ILE A 513 -8.77 -22.31 -22.57
N LEU A 514 -9.36 -22.56 -23.74
CA LEU A 514 -10.60 -21.92 -24.17
C LEU A 514 -11.76 -22.19 -23.21
N LEU A 515 -11.83 -23.41 -22.66
CA LEU A 515 -12.83 -23.78 -21.65
C LEU A 515 -12.47 -23.21 -20.27
N LEU A 516 -11.19 -23.22 -19.91
CA LEU A 516 -10.67 -22.82 -18.61
C LEU A 516 -10.88 -21.33 -18.33
N VAL A 517 -10.58 -20.45 -19.28
CA VAL A 517 -10.62 -18.99 -19.05
C VAL A 517 -11.97 -18.48 -18.54
N PRO A 518 -13.11 -18.69 -19.25
CA PRO A 518 -14.41 -18.22 -18.77
C PRO A 518 -14.84 -18.92 -17.47
N ALA A 519 -14.55 -20.22 -17.33
CA ALA A 519 -14.85 -20.99 -16.13
C ALA A 519 -14.14 -20.44 -14.89
N SER A 520 -12.82 -20.27 -14.98
CA SER A 520 -12.01 -19.76 -13.88
C SER A 520 -12.34 -18.30 -13.54
N HIS A 521 -12.73 -17.49 -14.53
CA HIS A 521 -13.18 -16.11 -14.25
C HIS A 521 -14.47 -16.09 -13.43
N VAL A 522 -15.48 -16.87 -13.83
CA VAL A 522 -16.73 -16.98 -13.08
C VAL A 522 -16.45 -17.49 -11.66
N LEU A 523 -15.62 -18.52 -11.49
CA LEU A 523 -15.26 -19.02 -10.17
C LEU A 523 -14.48 -18.00 -9.33
N ALA A 524 -13.58 -17.22 -9.93
CA ALA A 524 -12.88 -16.13 -9.23
C ALA A 524 -13.87 -15.06 -8.74
N THR A 525 -14.90 -14.72 -9.53
CA THR A 525 -15.95 -13.77 -9.08
C THR A 525 -16.81 -14.34 -7.96
N GLY A 526 -17.10 -15.64 -7.96
CA GLY A 526 -17.74 -16.30 -6.82
C GLY A 526 -16.87 -16.24 -5.56
N LEU A 527 -15.54 -16.35 -5.71
CA LEU A 527 -14.62 -16.19 -4.59
C LEU A 527 -14.58 -14.75 -4.06
N VAL A 528 -14.78 -13.74 -4.92
CA VAL A 528 -14.98 -12.34 -4.48
C VAL A 528 -16.21 -12.24 -3.59
N GLN A 529 -17.35 -12.82 -3.98
CA GLN A 529 -18.56 -12.80 -3.16
C GLN A 529 -18.36 -13.46 -1.80
N VAL A 530 -17.70 -14.62 -1.77
CA VAL A 530 -17.38 -15.33 -0.52
C VAL A 530 -16.44 -14.51 0.34
N THR A 531 -15.40 -13.90 -0.23
CA THR A 531 -14.46 -13.06 0.53
C THR A 531 -15.09 -11.79 1.05
N ASN A 532 -16.04 -11.19 0.32
CA ASN A 532 -16.81 -10.04 0.76
C ASN A 532 -17.65 -10.32 2.02
N LEU A 533 -17.99 -11.59 2.31
CA LEU A 533 -18.63 -11.98 3.58
C LEU A 533 -17.70 -11.82 4.80
N PHE A 534 -16.39 -11.94 4.60
CA PHE A 534 -15.39 -11.91 5.69
C PHE A 534 -14.63 -10.59 5.75
N ILE A 535 -14.44 -9.94 4.60
CA ILE A 535 -13.78 -8.64 4.44
C ILE A 535 -14.73 -7.81 3.56
N PRO A 536 -15.75 -7.17 4.16
CA PRO A 536 -16.68 -6.36 3.40
C PRO A 536 -15.94 -5.20 2.76
N VAL A 537 -16.11 -5.06 1.46
CA VAL A 537 -15.53 -4.00 0.65
C VAL A 537 -16.59 -2.91 0.48
N PRO A 538 -16.38 -1.71 1.03
CA PRO A 538 -17.30 -0.59 0.83
C PRO A 538 -17.41 -0.22 -0.64
N GLU A 539 -18.64 0.04 -1.06
CA GLU A 539 -18.99 0.35 -2.46
C GLU A 539 -18.17 1.56 -2.97
N GLU A 540 -17.98 2.58 -2.13
CA GLU A 540 -17.15 3.75 -2.42
C GLU A 540 -15.72 3.40 -2.84
N MET A 541 -15.09 2.39 -2.20
CA MET A 541 -13.74 1.96 -2.56
C MET A 541 -13.73 1.20 -3.89
N MET A 542 -14.82 0.48 -4.21
CA MET A 542 -14.97 -0.18 -5.51
C MET A 542 -15.21 0.82 -6.62
N GLU A 543 -16.03 1.83 -6.37
CA GLU A 543 -16.25 2.94 -7.30
C GLU A 543 -14.96 3.72 -7.54
N GLU A 544 -14.23 4.09 -6.49
CA GLU A 544 -12.97 4.83 -6.62
C GLU A 544 -11.90 4.00 -7.34
N MET A 545 -11.76 2.71 -7.02
CA MET A 545 -10.89 1.82 -7.79
C MET A 545 -11.31 1.74 -9.25
N SER A 546 -12.62 1.67 -9.54
CA SER A 546 -13.13 1.59 -10.91
C SER A 546 -12.81 2.86 -11.70
N ARG A 547 -12.92 4.04 -11.07
CA ARG A 547 -12.54 5.34 -11.64
C ARG A 547 -11.04 5.43 -11.90
N GLN A 548 -10.21 4.98 -10.95
CA GLN A 548 -8.75 4.96 -11.10
C GLN A 548 -8.24 3.93 -12.11
N LEU A 549 -8.91 2.77 -12.24
CA LEU A 549 -8.55 1.71 -13.19
C LEU A 549 -8.89 2.07 -14.64
N VAL A 550 -9.89 2.93 -14.87
CA VAL A 550 -10.28 3.37 -16.21
C VAL A 550 -10.43 4.90 -16.24
N PRO A 551 -9.30 5.63 -16.39
CA PRO A 551 -9.32 7.08 -16.57
C PRO A 551 -10.20 7.46 -17.76
N ALA A 552 -11.04 8.48 -17.59
CA ALA A 552 -11.87 9.03 -18.64
C ALA A 552 -10.97 9.54 -19.78
N GLY A 553 -11.03 8.86 -20.95
CA GLY A 553 -10.28 9.26 -22.15
C GLY A 553 -9.44 8.16 -22.82
N MET A 554 -9.15 7.04 -22.14
CA MET A 554 -8.46 5.92 -22.80
C MET A 554 -9.43 5.11 -23.67
N THR A 555 -9.02 4.70 -24.87
CA THR A 555 -9.84 3.80 -25.70
C THR A 555 -9.75 2.35 -25.20
N THR A 556 -10.74 1.51 -25.52
CA THR A 556 -10.75 0.09 -25.13
C THR A 556 -9.48 -0.64 -25.57
N TRP A 557 -8.97 -0.35 -26.77
CA TRP A 557 -7.73 -0.96 -27.27
C TRP A 557 -6.50 -0.59 -26.42
N HIS A 558 -6.39 0.66 -25.98
CA HIS A 558 -5.30 1.08 -25.08
C HIS A 558 -5.40 0.35 -23.74
N LEU A 559 -6.59 0.19 -23.18
CA LEU A 559 -6.78 -0.58 -21.94
C LEU A 559 -6.46 -2.07 -22.12
N LEU A 560 -6.84 -2.68 -23.24
CA LEU A 560 -6.51 -4.08 -23.52
C LEU A 560 -4.99 -4.29 -23.59
N VAL A 561 -4.26 -3.35 -24.19
CA VAL A 561 -2.80 -3.43 -24.24
C VAL A 561 -2.21 -3.28 -22.83
N LEU A 562 -2.61 -2.25 -22.08
CA LEU A 562 -2.03 -1.92 -20.78
C LEU A 562 -2.42 -2.90 -19.66
N LEU A 563 -3.67 -3.36 -19.63
CA LEU A 563 -4.22 -4.14 -18.51
C LEU A 563 -4.37 -5.64 -18.82
N ALA A 564 -4.34 -6.04 -20.09
CA ALA A 564 -4.42 -7.46 -20.47
C ALA A 564 -3.14 -7.98 -21.11
N VAL A 565 -2.69 -7.38 -22.21
CA VAL A 565 -1.54 -7.89 -22.98
C VAL A 565 -0.22 -7.76 -22.23
N LEU A 566 0.11 -6.55 -21.75
CA LEU A 566 1.36 -6.31 -21.03
C LEU A 566 1.48 -7.19 -19.76
N PRO A 567 0.50 -7.16 -18.83
CA PRO A 567 0.53 -8.00 -17.63
C PRO A 567 0.57 -9.49 -17.97
N GLY A 568 -0.25 -9.93 -18.93
CA GLY A 568 -0.31 -11.33 -19.33
C GLY A 568 1.00 -11.86 -19.91
N ILE A 569 1.87 -11.01 -20.45
CA ILE A 569 3.21 -11.42 -20.89
C ILE A 569 4.22 -11.28 -19.76
N CYS A 570 4.34 -10.08 -19.20
CA CYS A 570 5.40 -9.73 -18.25
C CYS A 570 5.26 -10.50 -16.94
N GLU A 571 4.06 -10.57 -16.36
CA GLU A 571 3.83 -11.29 -15.11
C GLU A 571 4.00 -12.79 -15.32
N GLU A 572 3.55 -13.36 -16.43
CA GLU A 572 3.74 -14.81 -16.66
C GLU A 572 5.22 -15.19 -16.83
N LEU A 573 6.04 -14.33 -17.44
CA LEU A 573 7.49 -14.53 -17.48
C LEU A 573 8.13 -14.42 -16.10
N ALA A 574 7.65 -13.51 -15.24
CA ALA A 574 8.11 -13.39 -13.86
C ALA A 574 7.68 -14.60 -13.01
N PHE A 575 6.40 -14.92 -12.95
CA PHE A 575 5.86 -15.90 -12.01
C PHE A 575 5.98 -17.35 -12.51
N ARG A 576 5.57 -17.65 -13.76
CA ARG A 576 5.58 -19.03 -14.30
C ARG A 576 6.93 -19.38 -14.94
N GLY A 577 7.63 -18.35 -15.39
CA GLY A 577 9.04 -18.43 -15.73
C GLY A 577 9.92 -18.39 -14.49
N ALA A 578 10.36 -17.20 -14.08
CA ALA A 578 11.43 -17.01 -13.10
C ALA A 578 11.15 -17.63 -11.73
N LEU A 579 10.02 -17.29 -11.09
CA LEU A 579 9.70 -17.77 -9.74
C LEU A 579 9.50 -19.28 -9.70
N LEU A 580 8.59 -19.80 -10.52
CA LEU A 580 8.32 -21.24 -10.60
C LEU A 580 9.60 -22.03 -10.92
N TYR A 581 10.45 -21.53 -11.82
CA TYR A 581 11.75 -22.14 -12.12
C TYR A 581 12.70 -22.15 -10.91
N GLY A 582 12.66 -21.13 -10.05
CA GLY A 582 13.46 -21.14 -8.82
C GLY A 582 12.95 -22.14 -7.79
N LEU A 583 11.62 -22.33 -7.71
CA LEU A 583 11.00 -23.12 -6.64
C LEU A 583 10.79 -24.60 -6.96
N HIS A 584 10.65 -24.97 -8.24
CA HIS A 584 10.22 -26.32 -8.65
C HIS A 584 11.11 -27.47 -8.16
N ARG A 585 12.39 -27.19 -7.84
CA ARG A 585 13.34 -28.20 -7.33
C ARG A 585 13.18 -28.46 -5.84
N ARG A 586 12.57 -27.53 -5.10
CA ARG A 586 12.51 -27.56 -3.62
C ARG A 586 11.15 -28.02 -3.13
N LEU A 587 10.09 -27.53 -3.77
CA LEU A 587 8.71 -27.78 -3.38
C LEU A 587 8.06 -28.87 -4.22
N ARG A 588 7.10 -29.59 -3.63
CA ARG A 588 6.25 -30.54 -4.34
C ARG A 588 5.20 -29.79 -5.17
N PRO A 589 4.63 -30.38 -6.23
CA PRO A 589 3.69 -29.70 -7.13
C PRO A 589 2.53 -28.97 -6.43
N ALA A 590 1.89 -29.59 -5.43
CA ALA A 590 0.80 -28.95 -4.69
C ALA A 590 1.24 -27.67 -3.95
N TRP A 591 2.43 -27.70 -3.33
CA TRP A 591 3.00 -26.53 -2.66
C TRP A 591 3.43 -25.45 -3.64
N LEU A 592 3.86 -25.80 -4.86
CA LEU A 592 4.16 -24.83 -5.91
C LEU A 592 2.89 -24.08 -6.33
N VAL A 593 1.80 -24.80 -6.59
CA VAL A 593 0.50 -24.21 -6.93
C VAL A 593 0.04 -23.24 -5.85
N LEU A 594 0.11 -23.67 -4.58
CA LEU A 594 -0.30 -22.83 -3.45
C LEU A 594 0.59 -21.59 -3.31
N TRP A 595 1.91 -21.76 -3.22
CA TRP A 595 2.81 -20.63 -2.92
C TRP A 595 2.91 -19.65 -4.09
N VAL A 596 3.08 -20.13 -5.33
CA VAL A 596 3.16 -19.23 -6.50
C VAL A 596 1.84 -18.50 -6.69
N GLY A 597 0.69 -19.17 -6.48
CA GLY A 597 -0.61 -18.51 -6.46
C GLY A 597 -0.71 -17.42 -5.39
N LEU A 598 -0.35 -17.75 -4.14
CA LEU A 598 -0.39 -16.77 -3.04
C LEU A 598 0.50 -15.55 -3.32
N ILE A 599 1.76 -15.71 -3.72
CA ILE A 599 2.59 -14.52 -3.96
C ILE A 599 2.10 -13.73 -5.18
N PHE A 600 1.56 -14.38 -6.20
CA PHE A 600 0.90 -13.68 -7.31
C PHE A 600 -0.26 -12.79 -6.81
N GLY A 601 -1.08 -13.29 -5.87
CA GLY A 601 -2.14 -12.49 -5.26
C GLY A 601 -1.64 -11.34 -4.39
N PHE A 602 -0.59 -11.56 -3.60
CA PHE A 602 0.01 -10.49 -2.77
C PHE A 602 0.62 -9.34 -3.58
N PHE A 603 1.15 -9.62 -4.77
CA PHE A 603 1.70 -8.60 -5.67
C PHE A 603 0.65 -7.63 -6.25
N HIS A 604 -0.65 -7.89 -6.01
CA HIS A 604 -1.72 -6.97 -6.36
C HIS A 604 -2.02 -5.92 -5.26
N PHE A 605 -1.36 -6.02 -4.09
CA PHE A 605 -1.36 -5.04 -2.97
C PHE A 605 -2.72 -4.56 -2.46
N THR A 606 -3.79 -5.26 -2.84
CA THR A 606 -5.16 -4.87 -2.56
C THR A 606 -5.84 -6.02 -1.82
N ILE A 607 -6.11 -5.85 -0.53
CA ILE A 607 -6.42 -6.96 0.39
C ILE A 607 -7.57 -7.87 -0.08
N PHE A 608 -8.65 -7.30 -0.61
CA PHE A 608 -9.82 -8.05 -1.12
C PHE A 608 -9.57 -8.68 -2.49
N ARG A 609 -8.59 -8.20 -3.26
CA ARG A 609 -8.19 -8.84 -4.52
C ARG A 609 -7.24 -10.01 -4.28
N ILE A 610 -6.57 -10.11 -3.13
CA ILE A 610 -5.54 -11.13 -2.88
C ILE A 610 -6.09 -12.54 -3.10
N ALA A 611 -7.23 -12.89 -2.50
CA ALA A 611 -7.78 -14.25 -2.62
C ALA A 611 -8.21 -14.62 -4.07
N PRO A 612 -9.05 -13.85 -4.78
CA PRO A 612 -9.45 -14.18 -6.16
C PRO A 612 -8.25 -14.17 -7.12
N THR A 613 -7.31 -13.23 -6.97
CA THR A 613 -6.10 -13.22 -7.82
C THR A 613 -5.15 -14.36 -7.47
N ALA A 614 -5.02 -14.76 -6.20
CA ALA A 614 -4.24 -15.93 -5.81
C ALA A 614 -4.83 -17.23 -6.36
N PHE A 615 -6.17 -17.34 -6.44
CA PHE A 615 -6.86 -18.44 -7.10
C PHE A 615 -6.51 -18.50 -8.60
N THR A 616 -6.68 -17.40 -9.34
CA THR A 616 -6.24 -17.32 -10.75
C THR A 616 -4.76 -17.67 -10.87
N GLY A 617 -3.95 -17.21 -9.92
CA GLY A 617 -2.53 -17.50 -9.87
C GLY A 617 -2.22 -18.99 -9.68
N ALA A 618 -2.98 -19.68 -8.83
CA ALA A 618 -2.87 -21.11 -8.62
C ALA A 618 -3.27 -21.90 -9.87
N VAL A 619 -4.38 -21.52 -10.52
CA VAL A 619 -4.85 -22.13 -11.79
C VAL A 619 -3.78 -22.04 -12.86
N LEU A 620 -3.24 -20.85 -13.13
CA LEU A 620 -2.18 -20.65 -14.13
C LEU A 620 -0.89 -21.42 -13.77
N THR A 621 -0.56 -21.51 -12.48
CA THR A 621 0.58 -22.33 -12.04
C THR A 621 0.35 -23.82 -12.32
N ALA A 622 -0.85 -24.33 -12.08
CA ALA A 622 -1.21 -25.71 -12.41
C ALA A 622 -1.12 -25.97 -13.93
N VAL A 623 -1.59 -25.03 -14.76
CA VAL A 623 -1.43 -25.08 -16.22
C VAL A 623 0.05 -25.16 -16.61
N ALA A 624 0.89 -24.29 -16.06
CA ALA A 624 2.33 -24.30 -16.31
C ALA A 624 2.97 -25.64 -15.91
N LEU A 625 2.58 -26.21 -14.77
CA LEU A 625 3.10 -27.49 -14.28
C LEU A 625 2.72 -28.68 -15.16
N LEU A 626 1.48 -28.68 -15.69
CA LEU A 626 0.96 -29.75 -16.55
C LEU A 626 1.46 -29.65 -18.00
N THR A 627 1.64 -28.43 -18.51
CA THR A 627 2.05 -28.21 -19.91
C THR A 627 3.55 -28.01 -20.07
N GLY A 628 4.26 -27.67 -19.00
CA GLY A 628 5.69 -27.35 -19.04
C GLY A 628 6.00 -26.10 -19.88
N SER A 629 4.99 -25.25 -20.10
CA SER A 629 5.06 -24.08 -20.99
C SER A 629 4.41 -22.85 -20.38
N VAL A 630 4.99 -21.68 -20.64
CA VAL A 630 4.41 -20.38 -20.25
C VAL A 630 3.36 -19.88 -21.24
N PHE A 631 3.37 -20.30 -22.50
CA PHE A 631 2.48 -19.76 -23.54
C PHE A 631 0.98 -19.96 -23.26
N PRO A 632 0.52 -21.13 -22.79
CA PRO A 632 -0.89 -21.30 -22.41
C PRO A 632 -1.29 -20.37 -21.26
N CYS A 633 -0.36 -20.10 -20.34
CA CYS A 633 -0.59 -19.22 -19.20
C CYS A 633 -0.69 -17.75 -19.64
N ILE A 634 0.20 -17.31 -20.55
CA ILE A 634 0.14 -15.98 -21.17
C ILE A 634 -1.22 -15.76 -21.81
N LEU A 635 -1.65 -16.66 -22.70
CA LEU A 635 -2.92 -16.49 -23.39
C LEU A 635 -4.11 -16.52 -22.43
N ALA A 636 -4.10 -17.44 -21.46
CA ALA A 636 -5.17 -17.52 -20.46
C ALA A 636 -5.27 -16.25 -19.61
N HIS A 637 -4.13 -15.68 -19.19
CA HIS A 637 -4.09 -14.45 -18.41
C HIS A 637 -4.54 -13.24 -19.24
N ILE A 638 -4.02 -13.09 -20.47
CA ILE A 638 -4.48 -12.04 -21.40
C ILE A 638 -6.00 -12.14 -21.60
N ALA A 639 -6.53 -13.33 -21.86
CA ALA A 639 -7.95 -13.53 -22.10
C ALA A 639 -8.80 -13.24 -20.85
N ASN A 640 -8.34 -13.63 -19.65
CA ASN A 640 -9.01 -13.31 -18.39
C ASN A 640 -9.10 -11.80 -18.15
N ASN A 641 -7.99 -11.07 -18.35
CA ASN A 641 -7.96 -9.63 -18.13
C ASN A 641 -8.71 -8.88 -19.23
N ALA A 642 -8.63 -9.35 -20.48
CA ALA A 642 -9.40 -8.79 -21.58
C ALA A 642 -10.91 -8.93 -21.33
N MET A 643 -11.36 -10.07 -20.82
CA MET A 643 -12.75 -10.28 -20.43
C MET A 643 -13.18 -9.33 -19.31
N ALA A 644 -12.32 -9.06 -18.31
CA ALA A 644 -12.60 -8.06 -17.28
C ALA A 644 -12.76 -6.65 -17.87
N VAL A 645 -11.86 -6.23 -18.77
CA VAL A 645 -11.92 -4.90 -19.43
C VAL A 645 -13.17 -4.77 -20.30
N VAL A 646 -13.50 -5.81 -21.08
CA VAL A 646 -14.68 -5.82 -21.96
C VAL A 646 -15.97 -5.82 -21.15
N ALA A 647 -16.05 -6.63 -20.09
CA ALA A 647 -17.21 -6.66 -19.21
C ALA A 647 -17.43 -5.32 -18.50
N TYR A 648 -16.36 -4.69 -18.02
CA TYR A 648 -16.42 -3.34 -17.47
C TYR A 648 -16.97 -2.33 -18.48
N ARG A 649 -16.46 -2.33 -19.71
CA ARG A 649 -16.94 -1.43 -20.79
C ARG A 649 -18.37 -1.70 -21.22
N ALA A 650 -18.82 -2.94 -21.09
CA ALA A 650 -20.19 -3.36 -21.38
C ALA A 650 -21.14 -3.15 -20.20
N HIS A 651 -20.65 -2.63 -19.06
CA HIS A 651 -21.39 -2.53 -17.79
C HIS A 651 -22.00 -3.87 -17.35
N PHE A 652 -21.30 -4.96 -17.65
CA PHE A 652 -21.71 -6.32 -17.29
C PHE A 652 -21.05 -6.74 -15.98
N ALA A 653 -21.87 -7.05 -14.97
CA ALA A 653 -21.40 -7.50 -13.66
C ALA A 653 -21.50 -9.04 -13.55
N PHE A 654 -20.34 -9.71 -13.53
CA PHE A 654 -20.27 -11.17 -13.29
C PHE A 654 -20.77 -11.58 -11.89
N THR A 655 -20.88 -10.63 -10.96
CA THR A 655 -21.43 -10.84 -9.62
C THR A 655 -22.93 -11.10 -9.62
N ASP A 656 -23.64 -10.81 -10.70
CA ASP A 656 -25.10 -10.95 -10.75
C ASP A 656 -25.53 -12.34 -11.29
N LEU A 657 -24.56 -13.23 -11.52
CA LEU A 657 -24.81 -14.56 -12.02
C LEU A 657 -25.54 -15.43 -10.98
N ALA A 658 -26.56 -16.15 -11.44
CA ALA A 658 -27.28 -17.12 -10.62
C ALA A 658 -26.36 -18.28 -10.20
N TRP A 659 -26.62 -18.87 -9.02
CA TRP A 659 -25.79 -19.93 -8.45
C TRP A 659 -25.47 -21.13 -9.39
N PRO A 660 -26.35 -21.56 -10.33
CA PRO A 660 -26.04 -22.65 -11.25
C PRO A 660 -24.88 -22.33 -12.21
N ALA A 661 -24.63 -21.06 -12.51
CA ALA A 661 -23.52 -20.64 -13.35
C ALA A 661 -22.16 -21.04 -12.73
N TYR A 662 -22.02 -20.94 -11.40
CA TYR A 662 -20.80 -21.36 -10.70
C TYR A 662 -20.61 -22.89 -10.74
N LEU A 663 -21.70 -23.67 -10.70
CA LEU A 663 -21.60 -25.13 -10.88
C LEU A 663 -21.16 -25.50 -12.30
N VAL A 664 -21.74 -24.87 -13.31
CA VAL A 664 -21.35 -25.08 -14.72
C VAL A 664 -19.88 -24.70 -14.91
N ALA A 665 -19.45 -23.57 -14.34
CA ALA A 665 -18.05 -23.15 -14.35
C ALA A 665 -17.13 -24.16 -13.65
N MET A 666 -17.52 -24.70 -12.49
CA MET A 666 -16.76 -25.74 -11.78
C MET A 666 -16.60 -27.01 -12.63
N VAL A 667 -17.67 -27.49 -13.27
CA VAL A 667 -17.62 -28.67 -14.14
C VAL A 667 -16.72 -28.39 -15.36
N ALA A 668 -16.84 -27.21 -15.98
CA ALA A 668 -16.01 -26.80 -17.10
C ALA A 668 -14.52 -26.75 -16.73
N GLU A 669 -14.19 -26.21 -15.55
CA GLU A 669 -12.81 -26.16 -15.05
C GLU A 669 -12.24 -27.58 -14.80
N ILE A 670 -13.04 -28.48 -14.21
CA ILE A 670 -12.65 -29.90 -14.02
C ILE A 670 -12.38 -30.57 -15.36
N VAL A 671 -13.25 -30.37 -16.36
CA VAL A 671 -13.08 -30.93 -17.71
C VAL A 671 -11.82 -30.38 -18.37
N ALA A 672 -11.57 -29.07 -18.26
CA ALA A 672 -10.35 -28.44 -18.78
C ALA A 672 -9.10 -29.06 -18.15
N PHE A 673 -9.06 -29.21 -16.83
CA PHE A 673 -7.94 -29.84 -16.14
C PHE A 673 -7.78 -31.34 -16.47
N TYR A 674 -8.88 -32.06 -16.69
CA TYR A 674 -8.83 -33.44 -17.17
C TYR A 674 -8.18 -33.54 -18.56
N ILE A 675 -8.53 -32.64 -19.49
CA ILE A 675 -7.89 -32.56 -20.81
C ILE A 675 -6.40 -32.27 -20.64
N LEU A 676 -6.03 -31.25 -19.87
CA LEU A 676 -4.62 -30.90 -19.60
C LEU A 676 -3.84 -32.07 -19.00
N TRP A 677 -4.45 -32.79 -18.05
CA TRP A 677 -3.84 -33.95 -17.42
C TRP A 677 -3.61 -35.10 -18.42
N ARG A 678 -4.54 -35.33 -19.35
CA ARG A 678 -4.42 -36.35 -20.40
C ARG A 678 -3.32 -36.06 -21.40
N VAL A 679 -3.15 -34.78 -21.79
CA VAL A 679 -2.15 -34.39 -22.80
C VAL A 679 -0.85 -33.84 -22.21
N ARG A 680 -0.69 -33.92 -20.88
CA ARG A 680 0.39 -33.28 -20.12
C ARG A 680 1.79 -33.55 -20.67
N THR A 681 2.60 -32.50 -20.64
CA THR A 681 4.04 -32.49 -20.89
C THR A 681 4.69 -31.84 -19.68
N PRO A 682 4.94 -32.61 -18.59
CA PRO A 682 5.22 -32.05 -17.27
C PRO A 682 6.40 -31.08 -17.25
N TYR A 683 6.35 -30.12 -16.32
CA TYR A 683 7.41 -29.13 -16.12
C TYR A 683 8.79 -29.80 -15.94
N PRO A 684 9.83 -29.34 -16.67
CA PRO A 684 11.12 -30.01 -16.65
C PRO A 684 11.78 -29.98 -15.28
N GLY A 685 12.23 -31.14 -14.79
CA GLY A 685 12.94 -31.26 -13.51
C GLY A 685 12.03 -31.17 -12.27
N LEU A 686 10.71 -31.30 -12.44
CA LEU A 686 9.74 -31.27 -11.35
C LEU A 686 9.97 -32.43 -10.37
N ARG A 687 10.13 -32.11 -9.10
CA ARG A 687 10.41 -33.10 -8.04
C ARG A 687 9.20 -34.01 -7.80
N GLY A 688 9.38 -35.33 -7.87
CA GLY A 688 8.35 -36.32 -7.55
C GLY A 688 7.48 -36.79 -8.73
N VAL A 689 7.86 -36.50 -9.97
CA VAL A 689 7.26 -37.13 -11.17
C VAL A 689 8.20 -38.21 -11.68
N ASP A 690 8.17 -39.38 -11.04
CA ASP A 690 8.71 -40.60 -11.64
C ASP A 690 7.81 -40.98 -12.82
N LEU A 691 8.36 -40.91 -14.04
CA LEU A 691 7.68 -41.45 -15.21
C LEU A 691 7.67 -42.99 -15.06
N PRO A 692 6.53 -43.69 -15.24
CA PRO A 692 6.59 -45.13 -15.42
C PRO A 692 7.41 -45.40 -16.68
N ARG A 693 8.61 -45.98 -16.49
CA ARG A 693 9.33 -46.64 -17.57
C ARG A 693 8.36 -47.68 -18.13
N LYS A 694 7.89 -47.48 -19.37
CA LYS A 694 7.32 -48.58 -20.14
C LYS A 694 8.40 -49.67 -20.20
N SER A 695 8.19 -50.72 -19.42
CA SER A 695 8.81 -52.02 -19.60
C SER A 695 8.37 -52.55 -20.96
N GLY A 696 9.16 -52.26 -22.00
CA GLY A 696 9.19 -53.07 -23.20
C GLY A 696 10.36 -54.04 -23.06
N GLY A 697 10.06 -55.30 -22.77
CA GLY A 697 10.90 -56.44 -23.11
C GLY A 697 10.01 -57.49 -23.78
N PRO A 698 10.57 -58.59 -24.31
CA PRO A 698 11.99 -58.89 -24.52
C PRO A 698 12.56 -58.30 -25.81
#